data_AF-A0A926EVD0-F1
#
_entry.id   AF-A0A926EVD0-F1
#
_cell.length_a   1.000
_cell.length_b   1.000
_cell.length_c   1.000
_cell.angle_alpha   90.00
_cell.angle_beta   90.00
_cell.angle_gamma   90.00
#
_symmetry.space_group_name_H-M   'P 1'
#
loop_
_entity.id
_entity.type
_entity.pdbx_description
1 polymer ?
#
loop_
_entity_poly.entity_id
_entity_poly.type
_entity_poly.pdbx_seq_one_letter_code
_entity_poly.pdbx_strand_id
1 'polypeptide(L)'
;MQKKKEFKKAYYFSDKLKERLSQIPYYPLTIVEAPSGFGKTTAVREYLRKELPDATCEWYTCLSEPIFVAWLRICNLFNCVDSESAEEMKRLRIPKMETLFDIENILQNLNCQKETYLVIDNYQLMDCNVHQELISAFSMHKNPNLHMIFITQQLPFHEQLFIHNDNIYLIKAPAFLFDKNSITSLFRMEGLRIKKEELESLSSSSEGWISAIRLQMVNYKETGRFVYSADIEQLVETAVWNRLTPVEKDFLLRVSVLDCFTARQAVSMLDEEFNPNTIETALKASDFIRYTPDNRQFIIHNILLDYLRSRFYHCQTKEYQSKAYRKAGVSCVIEAKYCSAAEFFYKVKDYDAILSMPLSCEYFYNYQDKYVPEVFEALINECPEETLCKYPFTLLVLGHQTFAAGQYGAYLKICELLKFIIRKGKGFESDEIREIKGEYIYLVSMMDFNDITKMMESQRNAWETLGKPLKIINRKSIYGYASPSILNLYWREVGTLEDTLQKMDEASFTYLKLTGGRGAGAQSILRAEAMLMRGEDDEAEILCYKALYDAKSFGQIGICLSAELVLARIAILRGNEGSYFTAVRNIQGYDKESSNPSIQHMVEYCMSIIGFVLGIKDYIATWFYDMQSIKKTLYAPIVPMAQVLNLWLLLMDKRYNEFYAACRFAMDTSSNMTGNIKFIMPQMYQLIFLAILKRNNGKQLESWKYLREAFDIALPDQIYLPFAQEECMKYFLNELGSTDFTFLITLCERQQKGRDVIRKAILHKKSPLTPREREIALLFKDRMSRKEIADKLYISEETVKSTLKAVYSKLEIHSRRELNTKDF
;
A
#
# COMPACT_ATOMS: atom_id res chain seq x y z
N MET A 1 45.04 15.28 27.76
CA MET A 1 44.61 14.97 26.39
C MET A 1 45.47 13.84 25.82
N GLN A 2 45.02 12.58 25.93
CA GLN A 2 45.51 11.48 25.10
C GLN A 2 44.43 11.24 24.04
N LYS A 3 44.78 11.42 22.76
CA LYS A 3 43.93 11.03 21.63
C LYS A 3 43.67 9.53 21.73
N LYS A 4 42.47 9.11 22.14
CA LYS A 4 42.01 7.73 21.97
C LYS A 4 41.97 7.46 20.47
N LYS A 5 42.90 6.63 19.98
CA LYS A 5 42.87 6.06 18.63
C LYS A 5 41.51 5.38 18.46
N GLU A 6 40.81 5.68 17.36
CA GLU A 6 39.71 4.85 16.88
C GLU A 6 40.26 3.44 16.63
N PHE A 7 39.96 2.50 17.54
CA PHE A 7 40.26 1.09 17.32
C PHE A 7 39.30 0.58 16.23
N LYS A 8 39.79 0.39 15.01
CA LYS A 8 39.08 -0.44 14.01
C LYS A 8 38.95 -1.85 14.59
N LYS A 9 37.74 -2.26 14.99
CA LYS A 9 37.43 -3.64 15.39
C LYS A 9 37.81 -4.58 14.24
N ALA A 10 38.66 -5.56 14.52
CA ALA A 10 39.10 -6.53 13.54
C ALA A 10 38.27 -7.81 13.71
N TYR A 11 37.61 -8.25 12.64
CA TYR A 11 36.77 -9.46 12.63
C TYR A 11 37.53 -10.67 12.07
N TYR A 12 37.37 -11.82 12.70
CA TYR A 12 37.86 -13.12 12.22
C TYR A 12 36.72 -13.89 11.56
N PHE A 13 36.99 -14.46 10.39
CA PHE A 13 36.12 -15.40 9.68
C PHE A 13 36.88 -16.71 9.44
N SER A 14 36.20 -17.84 9.59
CA SER A 14 36.79 -19.16 9.27
C SER A 14 37.08 -19.24 7.77
N ASP A 15 38.08 -20.02 7.37
CA ASP A 15 38.42 -20.17 5.95
C ASP A 15 37.27 -20.79 5.15
N LYS A 16 36.50 -21.69 5.79
CA LYS A 16 35.25 -22.23 5.26
C LYS A 16 34.23 -21.11 4.94
N LEU A 17 34.04 -20.15 5.84
CA LEU A 17 33.10 -19.05 5.61
C LEU A 17 33.63 -18.09 4.55
N LYS A 18 34.93 -17.78 4.54
CA LYS A 18 35.56 -16.96 3.50
C LYS A 18 35.39 -17.58 2.11
N GLU A 19 35.61 -18.89 1.99
CA GLU A 19 35.41 -19.63 0.74
C GLU A 19 33.95 -19.50 0.26
N ARG A 20 32.97 -19.67 1.17
CA ARG A 20 31.56 -19.50 0.83
C ARG A 20 31.22 -18.06 0.42
N LEU A 21 31.72 -17.05 1.14
CA LEU A 21 31.48 -15.64 0.81
C LEU A 21 32.16 -15.24 -0.52
N SER A 22 33.31 -15.82 -0.84
CA SER A 22 34.02 -15.57 -2.11
C SER A 22 33.23 -16.01 -3.35
N GLN A 23 32.18 -16.82 -3.17
CA GLN A 23 31.32 -17.25 -4.27
C GLN A 23 30.26 -16.20 -4.65
N ILE A 24 29.99 -15.20 -3.79
CA ILE A 24 28.92 -14.20 -4.01
C ILE A 24 28.99 -13.53 -5.39
N PRO A 25 30.16 -13.09 -5.91
CA PRO A 25 30.24 -12.41 -7.22
C PRO A 25 29.93 -13.30 -8.43
N TYR A 26 29.82 -14.61 -8.24
CA TYR A 26 29.54 -15.55 -9.35
C TYR A 26 28.05 -15.86 -9.52
N TYR A 27 27.19 -15.26 -8.68
CA TYR A 27 25.75 -15.52 -8.71
C TYR A 27 24.95 -14.21 -8.77
N PRO A 28 23.85 -14.18 -9.55
CA PRO A 28 22.92 -13.05 -9.57
C PRO A 28 22.33 -12.73 -8.19
N LEU A 29 22.04 -13.77 -7.41
CA LEU A 29 21.44 -13.64 -6.09
C LEU A 29 22.07 -14.62 -5.10
N THR A 30 22.39 -14.14 -3.89
CA THR A 30 22.82 -14.96 -2.77
C THR A 30 21.83 -14.84 -1.61
N ILE A 31 21.41 -15.98 -1.06
CA ILE A 31 20.65 -16.06 0.19
C ILE A 31 21.60 -16.49 1.30
N VAL A 32 21.65 -15.68 2.36
CA VAL A 32 22.40 -15.96 3.58
C VAL A 32 21.40 -16.28 4.68
N GLU A 33 21.18 -17.57 4.92
CA GLU A 33 20.16 -18.09 5.83
C GLU A 33 20.80 -18.78 7.04
N ALA A 34 20.51 -18.26 8.22
CA ALA A 34 20.88 -18.88 9.49
C ALA A 34 20.03 -18.29 10.62
N PRO A 35 19.93 -18.94 11.79
CA PRO A 35 19.29 -18.34 12.95
C PRO A 35 19.93 -17.02 13.41
N SER A 36 19.27 -16.36 14.37
CA SER A 36 19.76 -15.15 15.01
C SER A 36 21.20 -15.31 15.56
N GLY A 37 22.03 -14.28 15.38
CA GLY A 37 23.40 -14.20 15.90
C GLY A 37 24.43 -15.21 15.41
N PHE A 38 24.19 -15.87 14.28
CA PHE A 38 25.24 -16.57 13.53
C PHE A 38 26.26 -15.63 12.85
N GLY A 39 26.11 -14.31 13.00
CA GLY A 39 27.05 -13.33 12.45
C GLY A 39 26.85 -13.01 10.96
N LYS A 40 25.71 -13.40 10.36
CA LYS A 40 25.39 -13.21 8.93
C LYS A 40 25.65 -11.78 8.44
N THR A 41 24.97 -10.82 9.06
CA THR A 41 25.04 -9.39 8.75
C THR A 41 26.48 -8.86 8.82
N THR A 42 27.24 -9.25 9.85
CA THR A 42 28.63 -8.84 10.04
C THR A 42 29.55 -9.46 8.99
N ALA A 43 29.34 -10.74 8.67
CA ALA A 43 30.14 -11.47 7.69
C ALA A 43 29.99 -10.87 6.29
N VAL A 44 28.75 -10.65 5.82
CA VAL A 44 28.48 -10.04 4.52
C VAL A 44 29.05 -8.62 4.46
N ARG A 45 28.78 -7.78 5.48
CA ARG A 45 29.25 -6.39 5.48
C ARG A 45 30.77 -6.29 5.44
N GLU A 46 31.47 -7.08 6.23
CA GLU A 46 32.94 -7.03 6.25
C GLU A 46 33.56 -7.64 5.00
N TYR A 47 32.95 -8.67 4.41
CA TYR A 47 33.37 -9.20 3.12
C TYR A 47 33.29 -8.14 2.03
N LEU A 48 32.11 -7.52 1.86
CA LEU A 48 31.91 -6.45 0.87
C LEU A 48 32.89 -5.29 1.09
N ARG A 49 33.09 -4.87 2.34
CA ARG A 49 33.99 -3.75 2.65
C ARG A 49 35.48 -4.05 2.37
N LYS A 50 35.95 -5.27 2.63
CA LYS A 50 37.38 -5.61 2.57
C LYS A 50 37.81 -6.17 1.22
N GLU A 51 37.02 -7.09 0.68
CA GLU A 51 37.37 -7.83 -0.53
C GLU A 51 36.87 -7.12 -1.80
N LEU A 52 35.86 -6.25 -1.68
CA LEU A 52 35.22 -5.55 -2.81
C LEU A 52 35.12 -4.03 -2.58
N PRO A 53 36.23 -3.32 -2.28
CA PRO A 53 36.19 -1.91 -1.88
C PRO A 53 35.77 -0.94 -3.00
N ASP A 54 35.92 -1.34 -4.26
CA ASP A 54 35.61 -0.51 -5.44
C ASP A 54 34.16 -0.73 -5.94
N ALA A 55 33.44 -1.71 -5.39
CA ALA A 55 32.07 -2.00 -5.74
C ALA A 55 31.09 -1.05 -5.05
N THR A 56 29.98 -0.73 -5.72
CA THR A 56 28.88 0.03 -5.11
C THR A 56 28.11 -0.91 -4.18
N CYS A 57 27.84 -0.50 -2.96
CA CYS A 57 27.10 -1.32 -1.99
C CYS A 57 25.98 -0.51 -1.36
N GLU A 58 24.74 -0.87 -1.64
CA GLU A 58 23.56 -0.29 -1.01
C GLU A 58 22.93 -1.30 -0.04
N TRP A 59 22.47 -0.82 1.11
CA TRP A 59 22.05 -1.68 2.21
C TRP A 59 20.71 -1.25 2.78
N TYR A 60 19.77 -2.19 2.84
CA TYR A 60 18.51 -2.02 3.54
C TYR A 60 18.36 -3.05 4.67
N THR A 61 17.74 -2.67 5.79
CA THR A 61 17.35 -3.60 6.85
C THR A 61 15.86 -3.46 7.12
N CYS A 62 15.12 -4.56 7.01
CA CYS A 62 13.71 -4.62 7.37
C CYS A 62 13.53 -4.55 8.90
N LEU A 63 12.55 -3.76 9.35
CA LEU A 63 12.30 -3.40 10.75
C LEU A 63 10.83 -3.58 11.18
N SER A 64 10.18 -4.67 10.72
CA SER A 64 8.76 -4.95 10.99
C SER A 64 7.81 -3.79 10.61
N GLU A 65 8.25 -2.92 9.70
CA GLU A 65 7.46 -1.80 9.20
C GLU A 65 6.36 -2.28 8.24
N PRO A 66 5.32 -1.47 7.95
CA PRO A 66 4.30 -1.83 6.99
C PRO A 66 4.93 -2.23 5.64
N ILE A 67 4.42 -3.29 5.00
CA ILE A 67 5.00 -3.88 3.77
C ILE A 67 5.26 -2.84 2.67
N PHE A 68 4.38 -1.85 2.49
CA PHE A 68 4.57 -0.79 1.51
C PHE A 68 5.86 0.01 1.75
N VAL A 69 6.16 0.33 3.02
CA VAL A 69 7.39 1.05 3.39
C VAL A 69 8.61 0.17 3.12
N ALA A 70 8.54 -1.11 3.50
CA ALA A 70 9.62 -2.05 3.23
C ALA A 70 9.90 -2.22 1.73
N TRP A 71 8.85 -2.38 0.93
CA TRP A 71 8.95 -2.47 -0.51
C TRP A 71 9.52 -1.20 -1.14
N LEU A 72 9.00 -0.02 -0.77
CA LEU A 72 9.50 1.26 -1.27
C LEU A 72 11.01 1.41 -1.02
N ARG A 73 11.48 0.97 0.14
CA ARG A 73 12.91 0.99 0.51
C ARG A 73 13.73 -0.02 -0.29
N ILE A 74 13.20 -1.21 -0.55
CA ILE A 74 13.82 -2.18 -1.46
C ILE A 74 13.94 -1.56 -2.87
N CYS A 75 12.88 -0.96 -3.41
CA CYS A 75 12.94 -0.29 -4.72
C CYS A 75 13.97 0.85 -4.73
N ASN A 76 14.10 1.59 -3.63
CA ASN A 76 15.08 2.67 -3.53
C ASN A 76 16.54 2.20 -3.63
N LEU A 77 16.85 0.95 -3.27
CA LEU A 77 18.20 0.38 -3.47
C LEU A 77 18.61 0.41 -4.95
N PHE A 78 17.64 0.28 -5.86
CA PHE A 78 17.89 0.25 -7.29
C PHE A 78 18.17 1.63 -7.88
N ASN A 79 17.96 2.74 -7.15
CA ASN A 79 18.27 4.08 -7.68
C ASN A 79 19.75 4.26 -8.03
N CYS A 80 20.65 3.56 -7.32
CA CYS A 80 22.08 3.60 -7.60
C CYS A 80 22.46 2.81 -8.88
N VAL A 81 21.57 1.92 -9.32
CA VAL A 81 21.76 1.06 -10.48
C VAL A 81 21.08 1.67 -11.70
N ASP A 82 19.76 1.83 -11.62
CA ASP A 82 18.90 2.37 -12.66
C ASP A 82 17.67 3.04 -12.00
N SER A 83 17.67 4.38 -12.01
CA SER A 83 16.59 5.17 -11.45
C SER A 83 15.25 4.96 -12.16
N GLU A 84 15.26 4.64 -13.47
CA GLU A 84 14.01 4.42 -14.22
C GLU A 84 13.36 3.12 -13.77
N SER A 85 14.13 2.03 -13.73
CA SER A 85 13.69 0.73 -13.22
C SER A 85 13.25 0.79 -11.75
N ALA A 86 13.95 1.57 -10.92
CA ALA A 86 13.56 1.81 -9.52
C ALA A 86 12.18 2.47 -9.43
N GLU A 87 11.91 3.50 -10.25
CA GLU A 87 10.60 4.15 -10.32
C GLU A 87 9.52 3.24 -10.90
N GLU A 88 9.83 2.38 -11.87
CA GLU A 88 8.89 1.38 -12.38
C GLU A 88 8.53 0.34 -11.32
N MET A 89 9.50 -0.19 -10.57
CA MET A 89 9.22 -1.10 -9.46
C MET A 89 8.41 -0.44 -8.34
N LYS A 90 8.61 0.86 -8.08
CA LYS A 90 7.75 1.60 -7.14
C LYS A 90 6.30 1.67 -7.62
N ARG A 91 6.07 1.83 -8.93
CA ARG A 91 4.71 1.85 -9.52
C ARG A 91 3.99 0.51 -9.40
N LEU A 92 4.72 -0.60 -9.35
CA LEU A 92 4.14 -1.93 -9.10
C LEU A 92 3.61 -2.09 -7.66
N ARG A 93 4.01 -1.20 -6.73
CA ARG A 93 3.61 -1.20 -5.32
C ARG A 93 3.92 -2.57 -4.65
N ILE A 94 3.17 -2.94 -3.63
CA ILE A 94 3.43 -4.12 -2.79
C ILE A 94 3.60 -5.38 -3.65
N PRO A 95 4.68 -6.16 -3.48
CA PRO A 95 4.90 -7.38 -4.24
C PRO A 95 3.84 -8.42 -3.90
N LYS A 96 3.21 -8.93 -4.96
CA LYS A 96 2.21 -10.01 -4.95
C LYS A 96 2.45 -10.92 -6.14
N MET A 97 1.85 -12.11 -6.16
CA MET A 97 2.00 -13.11 -7.22
C MET A 97 1.84 -12.53 -8.64
N GLU A 98 0.87 -11.62 -8.81
CA GLU A 98 0.54 -11.00 -10.10
C GLU A 98 1.62 -10.03 -10.59
N THR A 99 2.32 -9.35 -9.68
CA THR A 99 3.36 -8.36 -10.01
C THR A 99 4.73 -8.98 -10.26
N LEU A 100 4.92 -10.26 -9.92
CA LEU A 100 6.23 -10.89 -9.98
C LEU A 100 6.80 -10.96 -11.39
N PHE A 101 5.94 -11.18 -12.39
CA PHE A 101 6.35 -11.18 -13.80
C PHE A 101 6.82 -9.79 -14.25
N ASP A 102 6.14 -8.73 -13.82
CA ASP A 102 6.55 -7.36 -14.13
C ASP A 102 7.84 -6.99 -13.41
N ILE A 103 7.99 -7.39 -12.13
CA ILE A 103 9.23 -7.21 -11.37
C ILE A 103 10.38 -7.93 -12.09
N GLU A 104 10.20 -9.19 -12.47
CA GLU A 104 11.18 -9.95 -13.23
C GLU A 104 11.54 -9.25 -14.55
N ASN A 105 10.55 -8.78 -15.32
CA ASN A 105 10.78 -8.11 -16.60
C ASN A 105 11.54 -6.78 -16.42
N ILE A 106 11.19 -5.96 -15.43
CA ILE A 106 11.94 -4.74 -15.10
C ILE A 106 13.38 -5.11 -14.78
N LEU A 107 13.58 -6.13 -13.95
CA LEU A 107 14.92 -6.56 -13.55
C LEU A 107 15.74 -7.16 -14.69
N GLN A 108 15.12 -7.84 -15.65
CA GLN A 108 15.81 -8.34 -16.84
C GLN A 108 16.30 -7.23 -17.76
N ASN A 109 15.61 -6.08 -17.77
CA ASN A 109 15.94 -4.92 -18.61
C ASN A 109 16.82 -3.88 -17.91
N LEU A 110 17.05 -4.03 -16.60
CA LEU A 110 17.83 -3.09 -15.81
C LEU A 110 19.29 -3.02 -16.32
N ASN A 111 19.85 -1.80 -16.38
CA ASN A 111 21.22 -1.60 -16.81
C ASN A 111 22.13 -1.15 -15.65
N CYS A 112 22.92 -2.08 -15.11
CA CYS A 112 23.97 -1.82 -14.13
C CYS A 112 25.35 -1.71 -14.81
N GLN A 113 25.97 -0.53 -14.75
CA GLN A 113 27.27 -0.27 -15.38
C GLN A 113 28.47 -0.60 -14.49
N LYS A 114 28.29 -0.54 -13.16
CA LYS A 114 29.34 -0.76 -12.17
C LYS A 114 28.99 -1.99 -11.36
N GLU A 115 30.02 -2.72 -10.94
CA GLU A 115 29.88 -3.80 -9.97
C GLU A 115 29.13 -3.28 -8.72
N THR A 116 27.94 -3.82 -8.47
CA THR A 116 26.99 -3.32 -7.47
C THR A 116 26.37 -4.45 -6.66
N TYR A 117 26.36 -4.28 -5.34
CA TYR A 117 25.79 -5.22 -4.37
C TYR A 117 24.60 -4.57 -3.66
N LEU A 118 23.41 -5.14 -3.81
CA LEU A 118 22.19 -4.70 -3.12
C LEU A 118 21.89 -5.67 -1.98
N VAL A 119 21.95 -5.20 -0.74
CA VAL A 119 21.77 -6.05 0.45
C VAL A 119 20.43 -5.77 1.12
N ILE A 120 19.62 -6.82 1.30
CA ILE A 120 18.35 -6.78 2.03
C ILE A 120 18.50 -7.64 3.28
N ASP A 121 18.61 -6.98 4.43
CA ASP A 121 18.87 -7.59 5.73
C ASP A 121 17.59 -7.74 6.56
N ASN A 122 17.51 -8.83 7.33
CA ASN A 122 16.30 -9.25 8.04
C ASN A 122 15.07 -9.43 7.15
N TYR A 123 15.24 -9.99 5.95
CA TYR A 123 14.17 -10.11 4.96
C TYR A 123 12.89 -10.78 5.49
N GLN A 124 13.02 -11.73 6.44
CA GLN A 124 11.89 -12.38 7.11
C GLN A 124 10.93 -11.43 7.86
N LEU A 125 11.33 -10.19 8.15
CA LEU A 125 10.49 -9.21 8.86
C LEU A 125 9.62 -8.37 7.91
N MET A 126 9.80 -8.51 6.60
CA MET A 126 8.88 -7.90 5.64
C MET A 126 7.57 -8.71 5.67
N ASP A 127 6.45 -8.09 6.04
CA ASP A 127 5.15 -8.79 6.15
C ASP A 127 4.55 -9.09 4.77
N CYS A 128 5.11 -10.07 4.06
CA CYS A 128 4.78 -10.42 2.69
C CYS A 128 4.37 -11.90 2.56
N ASN A 129 3.38 -12.17 1.71
CA ASN A 129 2.90 -13.51 1.44
C ASN A 129 3.58 -14.20 0.24
N VAL A 130 4.52 -13.52 -0.45
CA VAL A 130 5.21 -14.03 -1.65
C VAL A 130 6.74 -13.99 -1.51
N HIS A 131 7.26 -14.28 -0.32
CA HIS A 131 8.69 -14.19 -0.04
C HIS A 131 9.57 -14.99 -1.01
N GLN A 132 9.18 -16.22 -1.33
CA GLN A 132 10.01 -17.12 -2.13
C GLN A 132 9.97 -16.77 -3.60
N GLU A 133 8.77 -16.50 -4.09
CA GLU A 133 8.52 -16.16 -5.48
C GLU A 133 9.13 -14.78 -5.81
N LEU A 134 9.14 -13.86 -4.85
CA LEU A 134 9.83 -12.59 -4.99
C LEU A 134 11.36 -12.76 -5.05
N ILE A 135 11.96 -13.60 -4.20
CA ILE A 135 13.38 -13.94 -4.30
C ILE A 135 13.68 -14.58 -5.67
N SER A 136 12.80 -15.45 -6.15
CA SER A 136 12.95 -16.06 -7.48
C SER A 136 12.92 -15.00 -8.58
N ALA A 137 11.96 -14.06 -8.56
CA ALA A 137 11.90 -12.96 -9.52
C ALA A 137 13.17 -12.10 -9.48
N PHE A 138 13.67 -11.78 -8.28
CA PHE A 138 14.93 -11.05 -8.12
C PHE A 138 16.14 -11.79 -8.71
N SER A 139 16.18 -13.12 -8.63
CA SER A 139 17.29 -13.92 -9.15
C SER A 139 17.41 -13.94 -10.68
N MET A 140 16.37 -13.52 -11.40
CA MET A 140 16.29 -13.62 -12.87
C MET A 140 16.85 -12.39 -13.59
N HIS A 141 17.40 -11.41 -12.88
CA HIS A 141 18.10 -10.29 -13.51
C HIS A 141 19.29 -10.83 -14.34
N LYS A 142 19.52 -10.26 -15.53
CA LYS A 142 20.54 -10.75 -16.49
C LYS A 142 21.83 -9.93 -16.45
N ASN A 143 21.98 -9.07 -15.45
CA ASN A 143 23.10 -8.14 -15.42
C ASN A 143 24.31 -8.75 -14.68
N PRO A 144 25.47 -8.91 -15.34
CA PRO A 144 26.63 -9.56 -14.74
C PRO A 144 27.31 -8.73 -13.64
N ASN A 145 27.04 -7.41 -13.57
CA ASN A 145 27.63 -6.51 -12.58
C ASN A 145 26.72 -6.32 -11.35
N LEU A 146 25.52 -6.91 -11.33
CA LEU A 146 24.57 -6.75 -10.23
C LEU A 146 24.52 -8.02 -9.39
N HIS A 147 24.64 -7.86 -8.08
CA HIS A 147 24.54 -8.97 -7.13
C HIS A 147 23.57 -8.60 -6.02
N MET A 148 22.58 -9.45 -5.78
CA MET A 148 21.61 -9.24 -4.70
C MET A 148 21.90 -10.18 -3.54
N ILE A 149 21.88 -9.67 -2.31
CA ILE A 149 22.16 -10.47 -1.11
C ILE A 149 20.99 -10.36 -0.13
N PHE A 150 20.28 -11.47 0.07
CA PHE A 150 19.19 -11.57 1.03
C PHE A 150 19.70 -12.21 2.32
N ILE A 151 19.75 -11.44 3.40
CA ILE A 151 20.11 -11.94 4.73
C ILE A 151 18.82 -12.20 5.49
N THR A 152 18.58 -13.47 5.82
CA THR A 152 17.31 -13.90 6.41
C THR A 152 17.50 -14.92 7.53
N GLN A 153 16.48 -15.04 8.38
CA GLN A 153 16.25 -16.24 9.17
C GLN A 153 15.43 -17.24 8.37
N GLN A 154 15.14 -18.40 8.95
CA GLN A 154 14.34 -19.42 8.30
C GLN A 154 12.96 -18.87 7.93
N LEU A 155 12.64 -18.87 6.64
CA LEU A 155 11.33 -18.45 6.15
C LEU A 155 10.30 -19.55 6.43
N PRO A 156 9.04 -19.21 6.77
CA PRO A 156 7.99 -20.20 6.93
C PRO A 156 7.78 -20.91 5.58
N PHE A 157 7.67 -22.24 5.61
CA PHE A 157 7.50 -23.16 4.47
C PHE A 157 8.75 -23.37 3.60
N HIS A 158 9.60 -24.35 3.91
CA HIS A 158 10.62 -24.83 2.97
C HIS A 158 10.41 -26.30 2.67
N GLU A 159 10.25 -26.64 1.38
CA GLU A 159 10.93 -27.80 0.78
C GLU A 159 10.88 -27.89 -0.76
N GLN A 160 10.05 -27.13 -1.50
CA GLN A 160 9.83 -27.46 -2.93
C GLN A 160 10.38 -26.52 -4.01
N LEU A 161 10.59 -25.21 -3.79
CA LEU A 161 10.89 -24.25 -4.88
C LEU A 161 12.38 -23.98 -5.18
N PHE A 162 13.29 -24.05 -4.19
CA PHE A 162 14.70 -23.65 -4.38
C PHE A 162 15.64 -24.75 -4.87
N ILE A 163 15.16 -26.00 -5.01
CA ILE A 163 16.03 -27.15 -5.29
C ILE A 163 16.63 -27.10 -6.71
N HIS A 164 16.16 -26.21 -7.60
CA HIS A 164 16.53 -26.17 -9.02
C HIS A 164 16.77 -24.77 -9.64
N ASN A 165 17.03 -23.71 -8.86
CA ASN A 165 17.35 -22.39 -9.42
C ASN A 165 18.86 -22.11 -9.40
N ASP A 166 19.53 -22.29 -10.54
CA ASP A 166 20.99 -22.11 -10.69
C ASP A 166 21.46 -20.66 -10.49
N ASN A 167 20.56 -19.68 -10.51
CA ASN A 167 20.88 -18.27 -10.27
C ASN A 167 20.98 -17.90 -8.78
N ILE A 168 20.62 -18.82 -7.88
CA ILE A 168 20.56 -18.57 -6.44
C ILE A 168 21.65 -19.36 -5.71
N TYR A 169 22.58 -18.64 -5.08
CA TYR A 169 23.55 -19.24 -4.17
C TYR A 169 23.06 -19.22 -2.73
N LEU A 170 23.17 -20.35 -2.02
CA LEU A 170 22.63 -20.49 -0.66
C LEU A 170 23.74 -20.77 0.36
N ILE A 171 23.93 -19.83 1.29
CA ILE A 171 24.83 -19.97 2.44
C ILE A 171 24.00 -20.28 3.69
N LYS A 172 24.00 -21.54 4.13
CA LYS A 172 23.27 -22.00 5.32
C LYS A 172 24.09 -21.90 6.60
N ALA A 173 23.39 -22.01 7.74
CA ALA A 173 23.96 -22.01 9.10
C ALA A 173 25.27 -22.82 9.29
N PRO A 174 25.47 -24.03 8.72
CA PRO A 174 26.71 -24.79 8.90
C PRO A 174 27.98 -24.09 8.37
N ALA A 175 27.85 -23.11 7.47
CA ALA A 175 28.99 -22.33 6.98
C ALA A 175 29.53 -21.35 8.02
N PHE A 176 28.67 -20.93 8.96
CA PHE A 176 28.97 -19.94 9.99
C PHE A 176 29.51 -20.55 11.29
N LEU A 177 29.47 -21.88 11.42
CA LEU A 177 29.97 -22.58 12.60
C LEU A 177 31.49 -22.61 12.62
N PHE A 178 32.06 -22.29 13.78
CA PHE A 178 33.49 -22.28 14.05
C PHE A 178 33.94 -23.66 14.48
N ASP A 179 34.96 -24.20 13.80
CA ASP A 179 35.67 -25.39 14.26
C ASP A 179 36.71 -25.04 15.35
N LYS A 180 37.28 -26.06 15.99
CA LYS A 180 38.28 -25.88 17.06
C LYS A 180 39.48 -25.01 16.63
N ASN A 181 39.90 -25.12 15.37
CA ASN A 181 40.98 -24.31 14.81
C ASN A 181 40.57 -22.84 14.68
N SER A 182 39.37 -22.58 14.18
CA SER A 182 38.81 -21.23 14.06
C SER A 182 38.60 -20.57 15.41
N ILE A 183 38.13 -21.31 16.42
CA ILE A 183 38.03 -20.80 17.80
C ILE A 183 39.41 -20.41 18.31
N THR A 184 40.41 -21.27 18.15
CA THR A 184 41.78 -21.00 18.59
C THR A 184 42.35 -19.74 17.92
N SER A 185 42.18 -19.60 16.61
CA SER A 185 42.64 -18.45 15.84
C SER A 185 41.92 -17.15 16.25
N LEU A 186 40.60 -17.22 16.46
CA LEU A 186 39.81 -16.08 16.96
C LEU A 186 40.32 -15.59 18.32
N PHE A 187 40.62 -16.50 19.27
CA PHE A 187 41.18 -16.11 20.58
C PHE A 187 42.58 -15.53 20.46
N ARG A 188 43.44 -16.11 19.61
CA ARG A 188 44.80 -15.57 19.35
C ARG A 188 44.76 -14.16 18.78
N MET A 189 43.83 -13.88 17.86
CA MET A 189 43.62 -12.56 17.28
C MET A 189 43.25 -11.51 18.33
N GLU A 190 42.58 -11.94 19.39
CA GLU A 190 42.16 -11.12 20.54
C GLU A 190 43.22 -11.11 21.67
N GLY A 191 44.41 -11.67 21.42
CA GLY A 191 45.53 -11.71 22.37
C GLY A 191 45.42 -12.77 23.47
N LEU A 192 44.51 -13.74 23.33
CA LEU A 192 44.24 -14.78 24.33
C LEU A 192 44.80 -16.14 23.92
N ARG A 193 45.19 -16.97 24.90
CA ARG A 193 45.61 -18.36 24.70
C ARG A 193 44.67 -19.28 25.49
N ILE A 194 44.04 -20.24 24.81
CA ILE A 194 43.14 -21.23 25.43
C ILE A 194 43.89 -22.56 25.60
N LYS A 195 43.70 -23.25 26.74
CA LYS A 195 44.22 -24.61 26.95
C LYS A 195 43.40 -25.64 26.17
N LYS A 196 44.00 -26.79 25.84
CA LYS A 196 43.33 -27.83 25.04
C LYS A 196 42.02 -28.32 25.67
N GLU A 197 42.02 -28.54 26.98
CA GLU A 197 40.83 -28.97 27.75
C GLU A 197 39.71 -27.92 27.71
N GLU A 198 40.05 -26.65 27.91
CA GLU A 198 39.10 -25.52 27.84
C GLU A 198 38.51 -25.36 26.44
N LEU A 199 39.31 -25.59 25.40
CA LEU A 199 38.87 -25.55 24.00
C LEU A 199 37.86 -26.67 23.69
N GLU A 200 38.07 -27.87 24.23
CA GLU A 200 37.14 -28.99 24.05
C GLU A 200 35.79 -28.70 24.72
N SER A 201 35.80 -28.23 25.96
CA SER A 201 34.58 -27.85 26.67
C SER A 201 33.86 -26.67 26.00
N LEU A 202 34.59 -25.63 25.57
CA LEU A 202 34.02 -24.47 24.86
C LEU A 202 33.43 -24.86 23.51
N SER A 203 34.12 -25.70 22.74
CA SER A 203 33.64 -26.18 21.45
C SER A 203 32.36 -27.02 21.61
N SER A 204 32.28 -27.82 22.67
CA SER A 204 31.09 -28.64 22.96
C SER A 204 29.92 -27.81 23.44
N SER A 205 30.13 -26.80 24.29
CA SER A 205 29.04 -25.99 24.85
C SER A 205 28.51 -24.92 23.89
N SER A 206 29.35 -24.43 22.97
CA SER A 206 28.95 -23.42 21.99
C SER A 206 28.54 -23.99 20.64
N GLU A 207 28.83 -25.28 20.37
CA GLU A 207 28.64 -25.94 19.08
C GLU A 207 29.21 -25.16 17.87
N GLY A 208 30.22 -24.31 18.10
CA GLY A 208 30.80 -23.45 17.08
C GLY A 208 30.01 -22.17 16.77
N TRP A 209 28.92 -21.90 17.49
CA TRP A 209 28.11 -20.69 17.30
C TRP A 209 28.84 -19.44 17.80
N ILE A 210 29.09 -18.50 16.88
CA ILE A 210 29.95 -17.33 17.14
C ILE A 210 29.45 -16.45 18.28
N SER A 211 28.14 -16.30 18.48
CA SER A 211 27.62 -15.48 19.57
C SER A 211 27.90 -16.10 20.94
N ALA A 212 27.70 -17.41 21.10
CA ALA A 212 28.11 -18.11 22.32
C ALA A 212 29.62 -17.99 22.57
N ILE A 213 30.44 -18.17 21.53
CA ILE A 213 31.90 -18.04 21.62
C ILE A 213 32.30 -16.62 22.03
N ARG A 214 31.69 -15.58 21.45
CA ARG A 214 31.97 -14.18 21.79
C ARG A 214 31.55 -13.85 23.22
N LEU A 215 30.37 -14.29 23.65
CA LEU A 215 29.92 -14.14 25.04
C LEU A 215 30.89 -14.83 26.01
N GLN A 216 31.32 -16.05 25.71
CA GLN A 216 32.33 -16.78 26.49
C GLN A 216 33.69 -16.08 26.52
N MET A 217 34.14 -15.54 25.40
CA MET A 217 35.39 -14.80 25.31
C MET A 217 35.34 -13.51 26.13
N VAL A 218 34.26 -12.74 26.01
CA VAL A 218 34.00 -11.57 26.84
C VAL A 218 33.98 -11.98 28.31
N ASN A 219 33.39 -13.15 28.64
CA ASN A 219 33.44 -13.67 29.99
C ASN A 219 34.87 -13.92 30.50
N TYR A 220 35.64 -14.63 29.69
CA TYR A 220 37.01 -15.05 29.98
C TYR A 220 37.97 -13.87 30.13
N LYS A 221 37.87 -12.82 29.32
CA LYS A 221 38.74 -11.63 29.40
C LYS A 221 38.69 -10.95 30.78
N GLU A 222 37.55 -10.98 31.43
CA GLU A 222 37.36 -10.34 32.73
C GLU A 222 37.61 -11.29 33.91
N THR A 223 37.20 -12.56 33.81
CA THR A 223 37.18 -13.50 34.95
C THR A 223 38.27 -14.57 34.90
N GLY A 224 38.90 -14.77 33.73
CA GLY A 224 39.82 -15.87 33.46
C GLY A 224 39.17 -17.25 33.41
N ARG A 225 37.83 -17.37 33.40
CA ARG A 225 37.10 -18.64 33.39
C ARG A 225 35.98 -18.66 32.33
N PHE A 226 35.69 -19.85 31.80
CA PHE A 226 34.56 -20.11 30.91
C PHE A 226 33.33 -20.59 31.69
N VAL A 227 32.14 -20.32 31.16
CA VAL A 227 30.86 -20.86 31.64
C VAL A 227 30.35 -21.84 30.61
N TYR A 228 30.59 -23.14 30.79
CA TYR A 228 30.22 -24.15 29.78
C TYR A 228 28.72 -24.44 29.80
N SER A 229 27.91 -23.47 29.38
CA SER A 229 26.47 -23.58 29.21
C SER A 229 26.09 -23.45 27.74
N ALA A 230 25.15 -24.30 27.31
CA ALA A 230 24.49 -24.20 26.01
C ALA A 230 23.31 -23.19 26.05
N ASP A 231 22.92 -22.74 27.24
CA ASP A 231 21.84 -21.78 27.41
C ASP A 231 22.31 -20.35 27.10
N ILE A 232 21.79 -19.83 25.99
CA ILE A 232 22.06 -18.48 25.48
C ILE A 232 21.70 -17.43 26.53
N GLU A 233 20.61 -17.61 27.28
CA GLU A 233 20.19 -16.64 28.29
C GLU A 233 21.24 -16.54 29.40
N GLN A 234 21.77 -17.67 29.87
CA GLN A 234 22.85 -17.71 30.87
C GLN A 234 24.17 -17.09 30.35
N LEU A 235 24.46 -17.27 29.05
CA LEU A 235 25.62 -16.65 28.40
C LEU A 235 25.50 -15.14 28.32
N VAL A 236 24.35 -14.62 27.88
CA VAL A 236 24.06 -13.18 27.86
C VAL A 236 24.06 -12.63 29.28
N GLU A 237 23.52 -13.37 30.23
CA GLU A 237 23.49 -12.98 31.63
C GLU A 237 24.90 -12.74 32.20
N THR A 238 25.80 -13.71 31.99
CA THR A 238 27.13 -13.65 32.60
C THR A 238 28.06 -12.68 31.85
N ALA A 239 28.00 -12.67 30.52
CA ALA A 239 28.93 -11.91 29.69
C ALA A 239 28.52 -10.45 29.47
N VAL A 240 27.22 -10.14 29.55
CA VAL A 240 26.69 -8.79 29.34
C VAL A 240 25.97 -8.32 30.58
N TRP A 241 24.86 -8.96 30.94
CA TRP A 241 23.93 -8.43 31.95
C TRP A 241 24.59 -8.15 33.29
N ASN A 242 25.30 -9.12 33.89
CA ASN A 242 25.88 -9.00 35.23
C ASN A 242 26.91 -7.87 35.38
N ARG A 243 27.42 -7.36 34.25
CA ARG A 243 28.46 -6.32 34.20
C ARG A 243 27.90 -4.92 34.02
N LEU A 244 26.68 -4.83 33.52
CA LEU A 244 26.01 -3.56 33.34
C LEU A 244 25.73 -2.93 34.71
N THR A 245 25.99 -1.63 34.79
CA THR A 245 25.55 -0.82 35.91
C THR A 245 24.02 -0.86 36.03
N PRO A 246 23.45 -0.57 37.21
CA PRO A 246 22.00 -0.51 37.37
C PRO A 246 21.32 0.42 36.36
N VAL A 247 21.97 1.54 36.00
CA VAL A 247 21.47 2.51 35.02
C VAL A 247 21.44 1.93 33.61
N GLU A 248 22.50 1.25 33.18
CA GLU A 248 22.55 0.61 31.85
C GLU A 248 21.57 -0.55 31.71
N LYS A 249 21.37 -1.32 32.79
CA LYS A 249 20.35 -2.38 32.85
C LYS A 249 18.94 -1.83 32.64
N ASP A 250 18.58 -0.79 33.40
CA ASP A 250 17.29 -0.11 33.28
C ASP A 250 17.11 0.47 31.87
N PHE A 251 18.13 1.16 31.35
CA PHE A 251 18.10 1.70 30.00
C PHE A 251 17.81 0.64 28.94
N LEU A 252 18.61 -0.45 28.89
CA LEU A 252 18.46 -1.49 27.87
C LEU A 252 17.12 -2.21 27.96
N LEU A 253 16.63 -2.49 29.18
CA LEU A 253 15.30 -3.05 29.37
C LEU A 253 14.22 -2.11 28.81
N ARG A 254 14.33 -0.80 29.06
CA ARG A 254 13.37 0.19 28.58
C ARG A 254 13.38 0.28 27.06
N VAL A 255 14.53 0.43 26.41
CA VAL A 255 14.58 0.54 24.94
C VAL A 255 14.23 -0.77 24.23
N SER A 256 14.30 -1.93 24.91
CA SER A 256 13.98 -3.24 24.30
C SER A 256 12.51 -3.41 23.88
N VAL A 257 11.61 -2.55 24.37
CA VAL A 257 10.20 -2.55 23.95
C VAL A 257 9.99 -1.93 22.56
N LEU A 258 10.98 -1.23 22.03
CA LEU A 258 11.00 -0.68 20.67
C LEU A 258 11.77 -1.62 19.74
N ASP A 259 11.30 -1.83 18.51
CA ASP A 259 12.03 -2.64 17.52
C ASP A 259 13.29 -1.93 16.99
N CYS A 260 13.23 -0.60 16.89
CA CYS A 260 14.35 0.28 16.65
C CYS A 260 14.08 1.65 17.30
N PHE A 261 15.12 2.45 17.51
CA PHE A 261 14.96 3.76 18.15
C PHE A 261 15.97 4.81 17.66
N THR A 262 15.58 6.08 17.66
CA THR A 262 16.49 7.21 17.42
C THR A 262 17.24 7.59 18.69
N ALA A 263 18.29 8.41 18.57
CA ALA A 263 18.95 8.99 19.74
C ALA A 263 17.98 9.80 20.62
N ARG A 264 16.99 10.48 20.02
CA ARG A 264 15.97 11.25 20.75
C ARG A 264 15.03 10.34 21.53
N GLN A 265 14.59 9.24 20.92
CA GLN A 265 13.79 8.23 21.61
C GLN A 265 14.57 7.60 22.76
N ALA A 266 15.85 7.27 22.58
CA ALA A 266 16.70 6.73 23.64
C ALA A 266 16.79 7.67 24.86
N VAL A 267 17.01 8.96 24.64
CA VAL A 267 17.01 9.98 25.71
C VAL A 267 15.65 10.01 26.43
N SER A 268 14.55 9.97 25.69
CA SER A 268 13.19 9.98 26.26
C SER A 268 12.89 8.76 27.14
N MET A 269 13.59 7.63 26.95
CA MET A 269 13.42 6.43 27.78
C MET A 269 14.09 6.58 29.17
N LEU A 270 15.08 7.46 29.29
CA LEU A 270 15.83 7.71 30.54
C LEU A 270 15.12 8.72 31.44
N ASP A 271 15.33 8.62 32.76
CA ASP A 271 14.77 9.55 33.76
C ASP A 271 15.68 10.78 34.00
N GLU A 272 16.91 10.79 33.47
CA GLU A 272 17.90 11.87 33.65
C GLU A 272 18.12 12.67 32.36
N GLU A 273 18.50 13.95 32.49
CA GLU A 273 18.87 14.82 31.37
C GLU A 273 20.21 14.40 30.75
N PHE A 274 20.17 13.46 29.81
CA PHE A 274 21.33 13.08 29.01
C PHE A 274 21.41 13.87 27.71
N ASN A 275 22.63 14.31 27.36
CA ASN A 275 22.90 14.88 26.04
C ASN A 275 22.80 13.77 24.95
N PRO A 276 21.98 13.95 23.90
CA PRO A 276 21.82 12.97 22.82
C PRO A 276 23.15 12.52 22.19
N ASN A 277 24.13 13.43 22.06
CA ASN A 277 25.44 13.13 21.44
C ASN A 277 26.29 12.18 22.30
N THR A 278 26.16 12.24 23.62
CA THR A 278 26.87 11.36 24.56
C THR A 278 26.31 9.95 24.50
N ILE A 279 24.97 9.81 24.45
CA ILE A 279 24.30 8.52 24.30
C ILE A 279 24.64 7.89 22.95
N GLU A 280 24.61 8.67 21.87
CA GLU A 280 24.95 8.16 20.54
C GLU A 280 26.38 7.60 20.48
N THR A 281 27.35 8.25 21.13
CA THR A 281 28.73 7.75 21.20
C THR A 281 28.82 6.45 22.01
N ALA A 282 28.10 6.36 23.13
CA ALA A 282 28.07 5.16 23.97
C ALA A 282 27.38 3.97 23.27
N LEU A 283 26.24 4.21 22.60
CA LEU A 283 25.52 3.20 21.83
C LEU A 283 26.36 2.68 20.66
N LYS A 284 27.07 3.56 19.95
CA LYS A 284 27.98 3.18 18.85
C LYS A 284 29.18 2.35 19.32
N ALA A 285 29.56 2.43 20.60
CA ALA A 285 30.65 1.64 21.15
C ALA A 285 30.25 0.18 21.47
N SER A 286 28.95 -0.09 21.64
CA SER A 286 28.41 -1.42 21.98
C SER A 286 28.60 -2.44 20.86
N ASP A 287 28.95 -3.68 21.21
CA ASP A 287 29.02 -4.81 20.27
C ASP A 287 27.65 -5.37 19.87
N PHE A 288 26.61 -5.08 20.66
CA PHE A 288 25.27 -5.65 20.49
C PHE A 288 24.22 -4.61 20.07
N ILE A 289 24.62 -3.36 19.80
CA ILE A 289 23.74 -2.31 19.29
C ILE A 289 24.33 -1.78 18.00
N ARG A 290 23.58 -1.90 16.92
CA ARG A 290 23.97 -1.42 15.60
C ARG A 290 23.38 -0.04 15.35
N TYR A 291 24.17 0.84 14.74
CA TYR A 291 23.70 2.11 14.21
C TYR A 291 23.54 2.05 12.69
N THR A 292 22.40 2.49 12.19
CA THR A 292 22.06 2.58 10.75
C THR A 292 22.08 4.05 10.34
N PRO A 293 23.07 4.52 9.55
CA PRO A 293 23.21 5.94 9.20
C PRO A 293 22.03 6.51 8.43
N ASP A 294 21.45 5.74 7.50
CA ASP A 294 20.45 6.22 6.53
C ASP A 294 19.18 6.73 7.22
N ASN A 295 18.78 6.06 8.29
CA ASN A 295 17.60 6.42 9.08
C ASN A 295 17.96 7.01 10.47
N ARG A 296 19.25 7.14 10.79
CA ARG A 296 19.75 7.56 12.11
C ARG A 296 19.14 6.77 13.28
N GLN A 297 18.99 5.46 13.08
CA GLN A 297 18.35 4.53 14.01
C GLN A 297 19.36 3.58 14.65
N PHE A 298 19.05 3.15 15.85
CA PHE A 298 19.73 2.09 16.58
C PHE A 298 18.86 0.83 16.61
N ILE A 299 19.51 -0.31 16.43
CA ILE A 299 18.88 -1.63 16.43
C ILE A 299 19.65 -2.51 17.41
N ILE A 300 18.96 -3.03 18.41
CA ILE A 300 19.53 -4.01 19.35
C ILE A 300 19.62 -5.34 18.62
N HIS A 301 20.75 -6.02 18.73
CA HIS A 301 20.95 -7.34 18.17
C HIS A 301 19.93 -8.32 18.77
N ASN A 302 19.25 -9.11 17.92
CA ASN A 302 18.13 -9.98 18.31
C ASN A 302 18.41 -10.86 19.54
N ILE A 303 19.57 -11.52 19.66
CA ILE A 303 19.91 -12.29 20.89
C ILE A 303 19.76 -11.44 22.16
N LEU A 304 20.33 -10.23 22.15
CA LEU A 304 20.27 -9.36 23.32
C LEU A 304 18.83 -8.83 23.49
N LEU A 305 18.15 -8.50 22.40
CA LEU A 305 16.76 -8.04 22.42
C LEU A 305 15.82 -9.10 23.01
N ASP A 306 15.93 -10.35 22.59
CA ASP A 306 15.13 -11.48 23.06
C ASP A 306 15.38 -11.74 24.55
N TYR A 307 16.64 -11.73 24.98
CA TYR A 307 16.99 -11.82 26.41
C TYR A 307 16.41 -10.66 27.23
N LEU A 308 16.55 -9.42 26.74
CA LEU A 308 16.01 -8.23 27.41
C LEU A 308 14.48 -8.27 27.48
N ARG A 309 13.81 -8.71 26.41
CA ARG A 309 12.35 -8.87 26.37
C ARG A 309 11.91 -9.98 27.32
N SER A 310 12.58 -11.13 27.34
CA SER A 310 12.32 -12.22 28.30
C SER A 310 12.41 -11.70 29.75
N ARG A 311 13.50 -11.00 30.09
CA ARG A 311 13.66 -10.32 31.40
C ARG A 311 12.58 -9.28 31.67
N PHE A 312 12.25 -8.47 30.68
CA PHE A 312 11.23 -7.44 30.78
C PHE A 312 9.87 -8.05 31.13
N TYR A 313 9.45 -9.09 30.40
CA TYR A 313 8.15 -9.74 30.58
C TYR A 313 8.05 -10.62 31.82
N HIS A 314 9.12 -11.36 32.15
CA HIS A 314 9.07 -12.40 33.18
C HIS A 314 9.72 -12.00 34.51
N CYS A 315 10.68 -11.08 34.51
CA CYS A 315 11.43 -10.72 35.73
C CYS A 315 11.06 -9.34 36.29
N GLN A 316 10.50 -8.44 35.48
CA GLN A 316 10.11 -7.11 35.95
C GLN A 316 8.68 -7.08 36.47
N THR A 317 8.43 -6.19 37.43
CA THR A 317 7.08 -5.98 37.95
C THR A 317 6.18 -5.38 36.88
N LYS A 318 4.87 -5.61 36.98
CA LYS A 318 3.88 -4.97 36.10
C LYS A 318 3.96 -3.44 36.15
N GLU A 319 4.33 -2.88 37.29
CA GLU A 319 4.54 -1.44 37.45
C GLU A 319 5.71 -0.92 36.62
N TYR A 320 6.85 -1.64 36.66
CA TYR A 320 8.01 -1.32 35.82
C TYR A 320 7.66 -1.40 34.33
N GLN A 321 7.04 -2.51 33.91
CA GLN A 321 6.63 -2.70 32.52
C GLN A 321 5.70 -1.58 32.08
N SER A 322 4.78 -1.16 32.95
CA SER A 322 3.85 -0.07 32.65
C SER A 322 4.57 1.27 32.48
N LYS A 323 5.55 1.59 33.35
CA LYS A 323 6.36 2.81 33.22
C LYS A 323 7.15 2.81 31.92
N ALA A 324 7.73 1.68 31.53
CA ALA A 324 8.49 1.56 30.28
C ALA A 324 7.60 1.75 29.05
N TYR A 325 6.41 1.13 29.02
CA TYR A 325 5.46 1.33 27.91
C TYR A 325 4.96 2.77 27.82
N ARG A 326 4.67 3.44 28.95
CA ARG A 326 4.35 4.87 28.92
C ARG A 326 5.46 5.69 28.28
N LYS A 327 6.71 5.44 28.66
CA LYS A 327 7.86 6.13 28.05
C LYS A 327 8.03 5.82 26.56
N ALA A 328 7.80 4.58 26.15
CA ALA A 328 7.81 4.20 24.75
C ALA A 328 6.76 5.00 23.96
N GLY A 329 5.54 5.10 24.49
CA GLY A 329 4.48 5.94 23.93
C GLY A 329 4.91 7.40 23.80
N VAL A 330 5.44 8.01 24.87
CA VAL A 330 5.97 9.39 24.83
C VAL A 330 7.07 9.55 23.79
N SER A 331 7.98 8.58 23.68
CA SER A 331 9.05 8.61 22.68
C SER A 331 8.50 8.59 21.25
N CYS A 332 7.42 7.85 20.99
CA CYS A 332 6.74 7.83 19.70
C CYS A 332 6.01 9.15 19.41
N VAL A 333 5.40 9.77 20.42
CA VAL A 333 4.78 11.11 20.28
C VAL A 333 5.80 12.16 19.85
N ILE A 334 7.03 12.13 20.40
CA ILE A 334 8.11 13.07 20.03
C ILE A 334 8.47 12.96 18.53
N GLU A 335 8.38 11.76 17.96
CA GLU A 335 8.65 11.49 16.53
C GLU A 335 7.37 11.58 15.67
N ALA A 336 6.27 12.12 16.22
CA ALA A 336 4.94 12.23 15.57
C ALA A 336 4.33 10.90 15.10
N LYS A 337 4.73 9.77 15.71
CA LYS A 337 4.20 8.43 15.45
C LYS A 337 3.04 8.10 16.38
N TYR A 338 1.91 8.78 16.22
CA TYR A 338 0.79 8.71 17.16
C TYR A 338 0.07 7.35 17.18
N CYS A 339 0.06 6.60 16.07
CA CYS A 339 -0.55 5.27 16.04
C CYS A 339 0.28 4.26 16.85
N SER A 340 1.60 4.21 16.62
CA SER A 340 2.52 3.43 17.47
C SER A 340 2.44 3.86 18.94
N ALA A 341 2.36 5.17 19.21
CA ALA A 341 2.22 5.67 20.57
C ALA A 341 0.92 5.17 21.23
N ALA A 342 -0.20 5.19 20.49
CA ALA A 342 -1.48 4.69 20.97
C ALA A 342 -1.41 3.21 21.37
N GLU A 343 -0.74 2.36 20.60
CA GLU A 343 -0.55 0.94 20.95
C GLU A 343 0.18 0.77 22.29
N PHE A 344 1.23 1.56 22.54
CA PHE A 344 1.97 1.50 23.81
C PHE A 344 1.16 2.00 24.99
N PHE A 345 0.46 3.13 24.86
CA PHE A 345 -0.41 3.64 25.92
C PHE A 345 -1.61 2.72 26.18
N TYR A 346 -2.13 2.06 25.13
CA TYR A 346 -3.24 1.12 25.25
C TYR A 346 -2.87 -0.10 26.10
N LYS A 347 -1.66 -0.65 25.92
CA LYS A 347 -1.14 -1.78 26.73
C LYS A 347 -1.17 -1.51 28.24
N VAL A 348 -1.08 -0.25 28.65
CA VAL A 348 -1.09 0.18 30.06
C VAL A 348 -2.39 0.89 30.46
N LYS A 349 -3.39 0.90 29.58
CA LYS A 349 -4.68 1.59 29.76
C LYS A 349 -4.52 3.07 30.13
N ASP A 350 -3.49 3.73 29.61
CA ASP A 350 -3.27 5.16 29.78
C ASP A 350 -4.07 5.94 28.74
N TYR A 351 -5.39 5.95 28.94
CA TYR A 351 -6.32 6.53 27.99
C TYR A 351 -6.18 8.05 27.87
N ASP A 352 -5.87 8.74 28.97
CA ASP A 352 -5.59 10.19 28.95
C ASP A 352 -4.40 10.50 28.03
N ALA A 353 -3.33 9.71 28.07
CA ALA A 353 -2.20 9.88 27.14
C ALA A 353 -2.59 9.69 25.68
N ILE A 354 -3.46 8.71 25.36
CA ILE A 354 -3.94 8.50 23.98
C ILE A 354 -4.80 9.67 23.52
N LEU A 355 -5.76 10.08 24.36
CA LEU A 355 -6.77 11.08 24.00
C LEU A 355 -6.22 12.51 23.96
N SER A 356 -5.10 12.77 24.64
CA SER A 356 -4.40 14.07 24.64
C SER A 356 -3.42 14.25 23.47
N MET A 357 -3.14 13.20 22.69
CA MET A 357 -2.30 13.33 21.50
C MET A 357 -2.95 14.26 20.46
N PRO A 358 -2.15 14.99 19.66
CA PRO A 358 -2.65 15.90 18.62
C PRO A 358 -3.14 15.13 17.38
N LEU A 359 -4.11 14.24 17.57
CA LEU A 359 -4.76 13.47 16.51
C LEU A 359 -5.57 14.42 15.61
N SER A 360 -5.50 14.19 14.31
CA SER A 360 -6.26 14.94 13.32
C SER A 360 -6.69 14.02 12.17
N CYS A 361 -7.75 14.39 11.45
CA CYS A 361 -8.14 13.64 10.25
C CYS A 361 -7.02 13.63 9.20
N GLU A 362 -6.26 14.72 9.07
CA GLU A 362 -5.09 14.82 8.17
C GLU A 362 -4.01 13.78 8.52
N TYR A 363 -3.73 13.58 9.81
CA TYR A 363 -2.78 12.57 10.26
C TYR A 363 -3.18 11.16 9.81
N PHE A 364 -4.46 10.79 10.01
CA PHE A 364 -4.96 9.48 9.59
C PHE A 364 -4.95 9.28 8.08
N TYR A 365 -5.21 10.33 7.29
CA TYR A 365 -5.22 10.22 5.83
C TYR A 365 -3.83 10.06 5.21
N ASN A 366 -2.78 10.55 5.87
CA ASN A 366 -1.43 10.55 5.32
C ASN A 366 -0.58 9.34 5.74
N TYR A 367 -1.15 8.39 6.50
CA TYR A 367 -0.54 7.12 6.97
C TYR A 367 0.98 7.20 7.18
N GLN A 368 1.42 8.09 8.06
CA GLN A 368 2.84 8.23 8.40
C GLN A 368 3.36 7.05 9.26
N ASP A 369 2.46 6.22 9.78
CA ASP A 369 2.72 5.10 10.68
C ASP A 369 1.63 4.01 10.56
N LYS A 370 1.82 2.84 11.17
CA LYS A 370 0.88 1.71 11.13
C LYS A 370 -0.46 2.07 11.77
N TYR A 371 -1.46 2.44 10.97
CA TYR A 371 -2.83 2.66 11.46
C TYR A 371 -3.56 1.33 11.62
N VAL A 372 -4.12 1.11 12.81
CA VAL A 372 -4.89 -0.09 13.17
C VAL A 372 -6.25 0.36 13.73
N PRO A 373 -7.32 0.39 12.90
CA PRO A 373 -8.65 0.84 13.31
C PRO A 373 -9.18 0.13 14.57
N GLU A 374 -8.81 -1.13 14.76
CA GLU A 374 -9.25 -1.99 15.87
C GLU A 374 -8.79 -1.45 17.22
N VAL A 375 -7.62 -0.80 17.29
CA VAL A 375 -7.10 -0.20 18.54
C VAL A 375 -7.98 0.96 18.99
N PHE A 376 -8.43 1.80 18.07
CA PHE A 376 -9.28 2.94 18.39
C PHE A 376 -10.72 2.51 18.69
N GLU A 377 -11.23 1.49 18.02
CA GLU A 377 -12.53 0.91 18.38
C GLU A 377 -12.50 0.31 19.79
N ALA A 378 -11.45 -0.46 20.12
CA ALA A 378 -11.28 -1.02 21.46
C ALA A 378 -11.12 0.09 22.51
N LEU A 379 -10.37 1.15 22.23
CA LEU A 379 -10.27 2.35 23.09
C LEU A 379 -11.65 2.94 23.40
N ILE A 380 -12.49 3.17 22.40
CA ILE A 380 -13.83 3.75 22.60
C ILE A 380 -14.72 2.82 23.43
N ASN A 381 -14.58 1.51 23.25
CA ASN A 381 -15.39 0.53 23.97
C ASN A 381 -14.93 0.32 25.43
N GLU A 382 -13.63 0.26 25.68
CA GLU A 382 -13.05 -0.08 27.00
C GLU A 382 -12.72 1.13 27.89
N CYS A 383 -12.56 2.34 27.34
CA CYS A 383 -12.24 3.54 28.11
C CYS A 383 -13.44 4.01 28.95
N PRO A 384 -13.26 4.37 30.24
CA PRO A 384 -14.31 4.97 31.04
C PRO A 384 -14.88 6.25 30.37
N GLU A 385 -16.20 6.36 30.32
CA GLU A 385 -16.89 7.48 29.66
C GLU A 385 -16.51 8.85 30.24
N GLU A 386 -16.26 8.91 31.55
CA GLU A 386 -15.78 10.13 32.22
C GLU A 386 -14.42 10.59 31.69
N THR A 387 -13.56 9.66 31.27
CA THR A 387 -12.25 9.98 30.68
C THR A 387 -12.41 10.44 29.24
N LEU A 388 -13.22 9.74 28.45
CA LEU A 388 -13.56 10.15 27.08
C LEU A 388 -14.14 11.57 27.04
N CYS A 389 -15.05 11.90 27.98
CA CYS A 389 -15.72 13.20 28.03
C CYS A 389 -14.78 14.39 28.29
N LYS A 390 -13.55 14.17 28.77
CA LYS A 390 -12.55 15.24 28.94
C LYS A 390 -11.97 15.71 27.60
N TYR A 391 -12.07 14.92 26.53
CA TYR A 391 -11.40 15.16 25.24
C TYR A 391 -12.37 15.23 24.05
N PRO A 392 -13.34 16.16 24.04
CA PRO A 392 -14.38 16.22 23.00
C PRO A 392 -13.84 16.43 21.58
N PHE A 393 -12.76 17.20 21.40
CA PHE A 393 -12.16 17.40 20.08
C PHE A 393 -11.51 16.12 19.52
N THR A 394 -10.87 15.33 20.38
CA THR A 394 -10.33 14.02 19.98
C THR A 394 -11.47 13.05 19.66
N LEU A 395 -12.56 13.07 20.44
CA LEU A 395 -13.76 12.30 20.13
C LEU A 395 -14.36 12.69 18.77
N LEU A 396 -14.40 13.97 18.41
CA LEU A 396 -14.86 14.42 17.09
C LEU A 396 -13.99 13.85 15.96
N VAL A 397 -12.66 13.87 16.10
CA VAL A 397 -11.73 13.25 15.13
C VAL A 397 -11.99 11.74 15.01
N LEU A 398 -12.05 11.03 16.14
CA LEU A 398 -12.28 9.59 16.17
C LEU A 398 -13.68 9.23 15.65
N GLY A 399 -14.68 10.09 15.83
CA GLY A 399 -16.01 9.94 15.26
C GLY A 399 -15.97 9.88 13.74
N HIS A 400 -15.23 10.80 13.11
CA HIS A 400 -15.04 10.75 11.66
C HIS A 400 -14.32 9.47 11.20
N GLN A 401 -13.30 9.02 11.93
CA GLN A 401 -12.54 7.82 11.56
C GLN A 401 -13.35 6.53 11.73
N THR A 402 -14.04 6.37 12.85
CA THR A 402 -14.88 5.20 13.14
C THR A 402 -16.04 5.09 12.15
N PHE A 403 -16.67 6.21 11.76
CA PHE A 403 -17.66 6.21 10.68
C PHE A 403 -17.04 5.77 9.34
N ALA A 404 -15.91 6.36 8.95
CA ALA A 404 -15.25 6.07 7.69
C ALA A 404 -14.76 4.60 7.61
N ALA A 405 -14.38 4.00 8.75
CA ALA A 405 -13.99 2.61 8.88
C ALA A 405 -15.19 1.63 9.00
N GLY A 406 -16.43 2.13 9.12
CA GLY A 406 -17.63 1.30 9.29
C GLY A 406 -17.84 0.75 10.70
N GLN A 407 -17.12 1.28 11.70
CA GLN A 407 -17.22 0.92 13.12
C GLN A 407 -18.40 1.67 13.77
N TYR A 408 -19.62 1.42 13.28
CA TYR A 408 -20.81 2.20 13.64
C TYR A 408 -21.15 2.14 15.13
N GLY A 409 -20.84 1.05 15.82
CA GLY A 409 -21.05 0.95 17.28
C GLY A 409 -20.23 1.97 18.06
N ALA A 410 -18.93 2.07 17.76
CA ALA A 410 -18.03 3.06 18.37
C ALA A 410 -18.45 4.50 17.99
N TYR A 411 -18.80 4.73 16.73
CA TYR A 411 -19.31 6.02 16.25
C TYR A 411 -20.56 6.49 17.02
N LEU A 412 -21.56 5.61 17.19
CA LEU A 412 -22.79 5.95 17.92
C LEU A 412 -22.52 6.25 19.39
N LYS A 413 -21.62 5.50 20.03
CA LYS A 413 -21.17 5.77 21.41
C LYS A 413 -20.54 7.16 21.52
N ILE A 414 -19.65 7.52 20.58
CA ILE A 414 -19.03 8.86 20.52
C ILE A 414 -20.10 9.95 20.40
N CYS A 415 -21.08 9.78 19.51
CA CYS A 415 -22.15 10.76 19.34
C CYS A 415 -22.95 10.99 20.62
N GLU A 416 -23.33 9.93 21.35
CA GLU A 416 -24.06 10.08 22.60
C GLU A 416 -23.21 10.74 23.71
N LEU A 417 -21.90 10.46 23.77
CA LEU A 417 -20.98 11.13 24.69
C LEU A 417 -20.84 12.62 24.38
N LEU A 418 -20.65 12.99 23.11
CA LEU A 418 -20.56 14.40 22.69
C LEU A 418 -21.84 15.17 23.01
N LYS A 419 -23.01 14.55 22.76
CA LYS A 419 -24.32 15.10 23.11
C LYS A 419 -24.46 15.31 24.62
N PHE A 420 -23.94 14.39 25.43
CA PHE A 420 -23.90 14.54 26.89
C PHE A 420 -23.01 15.73 27.32
N ILE A 421 -21.81 15.87 26.74
CA ILE A 421 -20.89 17.00 27.00
C ILE A 421 -21.57 18.33 26.67
N ILE A 422 -22.19 18.45 25.49
CA ILE A 422 -22.90 19.66 25.05
C ILE A 422 -24.05 20.04 26.00
N ARG A 423 -24.81 19.04 26.51
CA ARG A 423 -25.92 19.28 27.43
C ARG A 423 -25.47 19.71 28.83
N LYS A 424 -24.39 19.13 29.34
CA LYS A 424 -23.90 19.42 30.69
C LYS A 424 -23.06 20.69 30.75
N GLY A 425 -22.27 20.96 29.72
CA GLY A 425 -21.40 22.13 29.64
C GLY A 425 -20.33 22.24 30.74
N LYS A 426 -20.16 21.20 31.57
CA LYS A 426 -19.28 21.25 32.75
C LYS A 426 -17.83 21.00 32.33
N GLY A 427 -16.93 21.92 32.70
CA GLY A 427 -15.50 21.79 32.45
C GLY A 427 -15.00 22.41 31.14
N PHE A 428 -15.86 23.14 30.42
CA PHE A 428 -15.53 23.82 29.16
C PHE A 428 -16.11 25.24 29.18
N GLU A 429 -15.46 26.16 28.47
CA GLU A 429 -15.98 27.51 28.29
C GLU A 429 -17.21 27.54 27.37
N SER A 430 -18.03 28.59 27.44
CA SER A 430 -19.23 28.72 26.60
C SER A 430 -18.91 28.68 25.10
N ASP A 431 -17.78 29.26 24.72
CA ASP A 431 -17.32 29.29 23.33
C ASP A 431 -16.80 27.92 22.88
N GLU A 432 -16.12 27.17 23.76
CA GLU A 432 -15.71 25.80 23.48
C GLU A 432 -16.91 24.87 23.30
N ILE A 433 -17.94 24.99 24.16
CA ILE A 433 -19.19 24.21 24.01
C ILE A 433 -19.90 24.55 22.71
N ARG A 434 -19.92 25.83 22.32
CA ARG A 434 -20.47 26.27 21.03
C ARG A 434 -19.70 25.65 19.86
N GLU A 435 -18.38 25.62 19.93
CA GLU A 435 -17.51 25.00 18.92
C GLU A 435 -17.73 23.49 18.83
N ILE A 436 -17.72 22.77 19.96
CA ILE A 436 -18.00 21.33 20.03
C ILE A 436 -19.40 21.05 19.47
N LYS A 437 -20.40 21.85 19.81
CA LYS A 437 -21.77 21.69 19.30
C LYS A 437 -21.82 21.83 17.78
N GLY A 438 -21.13 22.82 17.22
CA GLY A 438 -21.06 23.02 15.78
C GLY A 438 -20.43 21.85 15.03
N GLU A 439 -19.27 21.39 15.51
CA GLU A 439 -18.57 20.22 14.96
C GLU A 439 -19.41 18.94 15.12
N TYR A 440 -20.07 18.76 16.27
CA TYR A 440 -20.96 17.64 16.54
C TYR A 440 -22.15 17.59 15.59
N ILE A 441 -22.79 18.75 15.28
CA ILE A 441 -23.88 18.81 14.30
C ILE A 441 -23.39 18.30 12.95
N TYR A 442 -22.18 18.70 12.53
CA TYR A 442 -21.60 18.20 11.29
C TYR A 442 -21.30 16.69 11.35
N LEU A 443 -20.69 16.20 12.45
CA LEU A 443 -20.42 14.78 12.64
C LEU A 443 -21.69 13.93 12.53
N VAL A 444 -22.75 14.31 13.24
CA VAL A 444 -24.03 13.58 13.22
C VAL A 444 -24.66 13.55 11.83
N SER A 445 -24.48 14.60 11.02
CA SER A 445 -24.98 14.65 9.65
C SER A 445 -24.43 13.54 8.74
N MET A 446 -23.34 12.86 9.16
CA MET A 446 -22.83 11.68 8.45
C MET A 446 -23.80 10.50 8.48
N MET A 447 -24.71 10.41 9.44
CA MET A 447 -25.77 9.39 9.44
C MET A 447 -26.81 9.60 8.34
N ASP A 448 -26.94 10.85 7.88
CA ASP A 448 -27.73 11.20 6.71
C ASP A 448 -26.87 11.25 5.44
N PHE A 449 -25.66 10.66 5.47
CA PHE A 449 -24.77 10.64 4.31
C PHE A 449 -25.51 10.13 3.08
N ASN A 450 -25.30 10.89 2.00
CA ASN A 450 -25.95 10.84 0.70
C ASN A 450 -27.34 11.49 0.58
N ASP A 451 -28.02 11.81 1.67
CA ASP A 451 -29.20 12.68 1.63
C ASP A 451 -28.81 14.16 1.60
N ILE A 452 -28.67 14.75 0.42
CA ILE A 452 -28.25 16.16 0.28
C ILE A 452 -29.17 17.10 1.07
N THR A 453 -30.47 16.83 1.12
CA THR A 453 -31.44 17.70 1.80
C THR A 453 -31.15 17.74 3.31
N LYS A 454 -31.08 16.57 3.95
CA LYS A 454 -30.81 16.47 5.39
C LYS A 454 -29.39 16.90 5.76
N MET A 455 -28.41 16.55 4.93
CA MET A 455 -27.02 16.98 5.11
C MET A 455 -26.92 18.50 5.05
N MET A 456 -27.58 19.15 4.08
CA MET A 456 -27.56 20.60 3.91
C MET A 456 -28.20 21.31 5.11
N GLU A 457 -29.34 20.82 5.61
CA GLU A 457 -29.99 21.35 6.81
C GLU A 457 -29.04 21.30 8.02
N SER A 458 -28.43 20.15 8.25
CA SER A 458 -27.45 19.97 9.33
C SER A 458 -26.23 20.87 9.16
N GLN A 459 -25.71 21.00 7.95
CA GLN A 459 -24.54 21.85 7.65
C GLN A 459 -24.85 23.34 7.83
N ARG A 460 -26.06 23.79 7.46
CA ARG A 460 -26.52 25.16 7.73
C ARG A 460 -26.60 25.41 9.24
N ASN A 461 -27.20 24.48 9.98
CA ASN A 461 -27.29 24.56 11.44
C ASN A 461 -25.90 24.57 12.10
N ALA A 462 -24.94 23.80 11.57
CA ALA A 462 -23.54 23.83 12.01
C ALA A 462 -22.89 25.19 11.75
N TRP A 463 -23.08 25.77 10.56
CA TRP A 463 -22.56 27.10 10.22
C TRP A 463 -23.16 28.20 11.08
N GLU A 464 -24.47 28.22 11.29
CA GLU A 464 -25.15 29.19 12.15
C GLU A 464 -24.69 29.05 13.62
N THR A 465 -24.47 27.81 14.07
CA THR A 465 -23.94 27.56 15.41
C THR A 465 -22.49 28.02 15.53
N LEU A 466 -21.61 27.75 14.56
CA LEU A 466 -20.18 28.08 14.65
C LEU A 466 -19.85 29.54 14.35
N GLY A 467 -20.45 30.09 13.29
CA GLY A 467 -20.07 31.39 12.70
C GLY A 467 -18.68 31.40 12.04
N LYS A 468 -17.99 30.26 11.98
CA LYS A 468 -16.66 30.07 11.39
C LYS A 468 -16.56 28.68 10.73
N PRO A 469 -15.56 28.45 9.85
CA PRO A 469 -15.32 27.14 9.28
C PRO A 469 -15.00 26.08 10.35
N LEU A 470 -15.30 24.82 10.03
CA LEU A 470 -14.94 23.64 10.82
C LEU A 470 -13.42 23.53 10.99
N LYS A 471 -13.00 23.13 12.18
CA LYS A 471 -11.62 22.84 12.56
C LYS A 471 -11.24 21.40 12.22
N ILE A 472 -12.13 20.44 12.49
CA ILE A 472 -11.82 19.01 12.36
C ILE A 472 -11.77 18.57 10.90
N ILE A 473 -12.79 18.96 10.13
CA ILE A 473 -12.91 18.66 8.71
C ILE A 473 -12.70 19.94 7.91
N ASN A 474 -11.72 19.93 7.01
CA ASN A 474 -11.36 21.11 6.23
C ASN A 474 -10.92 20.74 4.81
N ARG A 475 -10.45 21.74 4.03
CA ARG A 475 -9.99 21.55 2.64
C ARG A 475 -8.93 20.47 2.43
N LYS A 476 -8.15 20.11 3.45
CA LYS A 476 -7.14 19.05 3.36
C LYS A 476 -7.74 17.64 3.48
N SER A 477 -8.98 17.52 3.96
CA SER A 477 -9.69 16.25 4.07
C SER A 477 -10.27 15.83 2.72
N ILE A 478 -10.16 14.55 2.38
CA ILE A 478 -10.62 14.04 1.08
C ILE A 478 -12.14 14.10 0.98
N TYR A 479 -12.68 14.69 -0.08
CA TYR A 479 -14.12 14.74 -0.35
C TYR A 479 -14.68 13.38 -0.79
N GLY A 480 -15.96 13.10 -0.47
CA GLY A 480 -16.68 11.93 -0.98
C GLY A 480 -16.05 10.57 -0.62
N TYR A 481 -15.25 10.51 0.46
CA TYR A 481 -14.50 9.32 0.87
C TYR A 481 -13.66 8.71 -0.26
N ALA A 482 -13.01 9.55 -1.08
CA ALA A 482 -12.19 9.13 -2.22
C ALA A 482 -12.96 8.35 -3.30
N SER A 483 -14.30 8.50 -3.40
CA SER A 483 -15.06 7.95 -4.52
C SER A 483 -14.72 8.71 -5.82
N PRO A 484 -14.39 8.02 -6.92
CA PRO A 484 -14.16 8.66 -8.21
C PRO A 484 -15.44 9.17 -8.89
N SER A 485 -16.62 8.82 -8.37
CA SER A 485 -17.90 9.26 -8.91
C SER A 485 -18.80 9.87 -7.82
N ILE A 486 -19.26 11.09 -8.06
CA ILE A 486 -20.15 11.83 -7.16
C ILE A 486 -21.60 11.45 -7.43
N LEU A 487 -21.96 11.23 -8.70
CA LEU A 487 -23.25 10.69 -9.12
C LEU A 487 -23.56 9.37 -8.44
N ASN A 488 -22.59 8.46 -8.37
CA ASN A 488 -22.74 7.18 -7.69
C ASN A 488 -23.05 7.34 -6.19
N LEU A 489 -22.55 8.41 -5.56
CA LEU A 489 -22.81 8.65 -4.13
C LEU A 489 -24.22 9.18 -3.91
N TYR A 490 -24.68 10.11 -4.75
CA TYR A 490 -25.83 10.97 -4.46
C TYR A 490 -27.10 10.68 -5.27
N TRP A 491 -27.04 9.88 -6.34
CA TRP A 491 -28.26 9.39 -7.00
C TRP A 491 -28.89 8.26 -6.16
N ARG A 492 -29.99 8.57 -5.48
CA ARG A 492 -30.58 7.72 -4.43
C ARG A 492 -31.94 7.15 -4.79
N GLU A 493 -32.74 7.89 -5.55
CA GLU A 493 -34.14 7.58 -5.80
C GLU A 493 -34.47 7.84 -7.28
N VAL A 494 -35.30 6.96 -7.85
CA VAL A 494 -35.75 7.04 -9.25
C VAL A 494 -36.55 8.33 -9.48
N GLY A 495 -36.23 9.04 -10.56
CA GLY A 495 -36.94 10.25 -11.00
C GLY A 495 -36.59 11.51 -10.20
N THR A 496 -35.54 11.46 -9.37
CA THR A 496 -35.14 12.57 -8.48
C THR A 496 -33.79 13.20 -8.83
N LEU A 497 -33.18 12.80 -9.95
CA LEU A 497 -31.82 13.26 -10.28
C LEU A 497 -31.77 14.77 -10.51
N GLU A 498 -32.74 15.35 -11.22
CA GLU A 498 -32.78 16.82 -11.43
C GLU A 498 -32.89 17.61 -10.12
N ASP A 499 -33.75 17.16 -9.21
CA ASP A 499 -33.89 17.75 -7.87
C ASP A 499 -32.56 17.62 -7.08
N THR A 500 -31.89 16.47 -7.20
CA THR A 500 -30.57 16.24 -6.58
C THR A 500 -29.51 17.20 -7.13
N LEU A 501 -29.47 17.41 -8.46
CA LEU A 501 -28.54 18.34 -9.11
C LEU A 501 -28.78 19.78 -8.63
N GLN A 502 -30.04 20.21 -8.60
CA GLN A 502 -30.41 21.55 -8.14
C GLN A 502 -30.03 21.76 -6.67
N LYS A 503 -30.38 20.82 -5.78
CA LYS A 503 -30.05 20.91 -4.35
C LYS A 503 -28.55 20.95 -4.10
N MET A 504 -27.76 20.24 -4.90
CA MET A 504 -26.30 20.27 -4.80
C MET A 504 -25.75 21.67 -5.14
N ASP A 505 -26.30 22.34 -6.16
CA ASP A 505 -25.93 23.72 -6.50
C ASP A 505 -26.27 24.68 -5.36
N GLU A 506 -27.47 24.59 -4.81
CA GLU A 506 -27.95 25.43 -3.70
C GLU A 506 -27.12 25.22 -2.42
N ALA A 507 -26.69 23.99 -2.15
CA ALA A 507 -25.87 23.65 -0.98
C ALA A 507 -24.44 24.17 -1.07
N SER A 508 -23.89 24.22 -2.29
CA SER A 508 -22.44 24.35 -2.55
C SER A 508 -21.79 25.52 -1.82
N PHE A 509 -22.37 26.71 -1.88
CA PHE A 509 -21.80 27.92 -1.29
C PHE A 509 -21.66 27.84 0.23
N THR A 510 -22.72 27.40 0.91
CA THR A 510 -22.72 27.28 2.39
C THR A 510 -21.76 26.18 2.83
N TYR A 511 -21.74 25.05 2.11
CA TYR A 511 -20.84 23.94 2.38
C TYR A 511 -19.36 24.32 2.23
N LEU A 512 -19.01 25.03 1.15
CA LEU A 512 -17.63 25.47 0.91
C LEU A 512 -17.17 26.47 1.96
N LYS A 513 -18.04 27.37 2.42
CA LYS A 513 -17.74 28.25 3.57
C LYS A 513 -17.49 27.45 4.85
N LEU A 514 -18.37 26.51 5.16
CA LEU A 514 -18.28 25.69 6.36
C LEU A 514 -17.01 24.83 6.40
N THR A 515 -16.58 24.29 5.26
CA THR A 515 -15.43 23.37 5.17
C THR A 515 -14.13 24.03 4.72
N GLY A 516 -14.14 25.34 4.48
CA GLY A 516 -12.98 26.07 3.96
C GLY A 516 -12.57 25.69 2.53
N GLY A 517 -13.51 25.19 1.72
CA GLY A 517 -13.31 24.85 0.31
C GLY A 517 -13.18 23.36 -0.01
N ARG A 518 -13.44 22.46 0.95
CA ARG A 518 -13.47 21.01 0.68
C ARG A 518 -14.58 20.71 -0.33
N GLY A 519 -14.29 19.88 -1.33
CA GLY A 519 -15.27 19.50 -2.36
C GLY A 519 -15.56 20.59 -3.40
N ALA A 520 -14.75 21.64 -3.50
CA ALA A 520 -14.86 22.61 -4.58
C ALA A 520 -14.84 21.92 -5.95
N GLY A 521 -15.81 22.25 -6.81
CA GLY A 521 -16.04 21.60 -8.11
C GLY A 521 -16.96 20.37 -8.08
N ALA A 522 -17.32 19.83 -6.91
CA ALA A 522 -18.14 18.63 -6.80
C ALA A 522 -19.53 18.76 -7.45
N GLN A 523 -20.20 19.92 -7.32
CA GLN A 523 -21.49 20.12 -7.99
C GLN A 523 -21.38 20.10 -9.52
N SER A 524 -20.28 20.64 -10.06
CA SER A 524 -20.04 20.65 -11.50
C SER A 524 -19.72 19.23 -12.00
N ILE A 525 -18.97 18.44 -11.24
CA ILE A 525 -18.71 17.03 -11.56
C ILE A 525 -19.97 16.18 -11.49
N LEU A 526 -20.78 16.31 -10.44
CA LEU A 526 -22.04 15.58 -10.32
C LEU A 526 -22.91 15.81 -11.58
N ARG A 527 -23.02 17.06 -12.02
CA ARG A 527 -23.76 17.40 -13.25
C ARG A 527 -23.06 16.87 -14.50
N ALA A 528 -21.73 16.97 -14.61
CA ALA A 528 -20.98 16.43 -15.74
C ALA A 528 -21.20 14.92 -15.89
N GLU A 529 -21.20 14.18 -14.79
CA GLU A 529 -21.50 12.75 -14.77
C GLU A 529 -22.93 12.47 -15.24
N ALA A 530 -23.92 13.22 -14.75
CA ALA A 530 -25.31 13.08 -15.20
C ALA A 530 -25.46 13.33 -16.71
N MET A 531 -24.86 14.40 -17.24
CA MET A 531 -24.85 14.70 -18.69
C MET A 531 -24.17 13.58 -19.49
N LEU A 532 -23.02 13.09 -19.04
CA LEU A 532 -22.35 11.96 -19.68
C LEU A 532 -23.22 10.70 -19.67
N MET A 533 -23.90 10.39 -18.55
CA MET A 533 -24.80 9.24 -18.48
C MET A 533 -26.01 9.36 -19.42
N ARG A 534 -26.44 10.57 -19.75
CA ARG A 534 -27.46 10.87 -20.78
C ARG A 534 -26.93 10.77 -22.21
N GLY A 535 -25.62 10.71 -22.38
CA GLY A 535 -24.98 10.78 -23.69
C GLY A 535 -24.76 12.21 -24.21
N GLU A 536 -24.88 13.22 -23.35
CA GLU A 536 -24.63 14.63 -23.66
C GLU A 536 -23.17 14.99 -23.33
N ASP A 537 -22.26 14.55 -24.20
CA ASP A 537 -20.82 14.62 -23.95
C ASP A 537 -20.19 16.02 -24.10
N ASP A 538 -20.79 16.91 -24.90
CA ASP A 538 -20.33 18.30 -25.05
C ASP A 538 -20.53 19.12 -23.76
N GLU A 539 -21.74 19.08 -23.19
CA GLU A 539 -22.05 19.75 -21.92
C GLU A 539 -21.26 19.13 -20.75
N ALA A 540 -21.12 17.80 -20.73
CA ALA A 540 -20.31 17.11 -19.74
C ALA A 540 -18.84 17.59 -19.75
N GLU A 541 -18.24 17.77 -20.93
CA GLU A 541 -16.86 18.25 -21.07
C GLU A 541 -16.67 19.67 -20.53
N ILE A 542 -17.59 20.60 -20.86
CA ILE A 542 -17.55 21.98 -20.35
C ILE A 542 -17.60 22.00 -18.82
N LEU A 543 -18.48 21.21 -18.23
CA LEU A 543 -18.63 21.10 -16.77
C LEU A 543 -17.39 20.48 -16.11
N CYS A 544 -16.71 19.54 -16.77
CA CYS A 544 -15.44 18.99 -16.27
C CYS A 544 -14.35 20.05 -16.18
N TYR A 545 -14.18 20.89 -17.21
CA TYR A 545 -13.18 21.95 -17.18
C TYR A 545 -13.52 23.00 -16.12
N LYS A 546 -14.80 23.37 -15.98
CA LYS A 546 -15.25 24.25 -14.88
C LYS A 546 -14.89 23.66 -13.51
N ALA A 547 -15.18 22.38 -13.29
CA ALA A 547 -14.83 21.69 -12.05
C ALA A 547 -13.32 21.64 -11.80
N LEU A 548 -12.50 21.42 -12.84
CA LEU A 548 -11.04 21.42 -12.73
C LEU A 548 -10.49 22.77 -12.31
N TYR A 549 -11.03 23.89 -12.82
CA TYR A 549 -10.63 25.23 -12.38
C TYR A 549 -10.93 25.45 -10.89
N ASP A 550 -12.15 25.13 -10.46
CA ASP A 550 -12.55 25.24 -9.06
C ASP A 550 -11.69 24.33 -8.17
N ALA A 551 -11.60 23.04 -8.51
CA ALA A 551 -10.89 22.04 -7.71
C ALA A 551 -9.39 22.37 -7.56
N LYS A 552 -8.71 22.79 -8.64
CA LYS A 552 -7.29 23.18 -8.59
C LYS A 552 -7.06 24.40 -7.70
N SER A 553 -7.95 25.39 -7.75
CA SER A 553 -7.83 26.60 -6.91
C SER A 553 -7.92 26.31 -5.39
N PHE A 554 -8.58 25.20 -5.02
CA PHE A 554 -8.73 24.75 -3.63
C PHE A 554 -7.92 23.48 -3.28
N GLY A 555 -7.05 23.01 -4.19
CA GLY A 555 -6.23 21.81 -3.98
C GLY A 555 -7.03 20.51 -3.83
N GLN A 556 -8.21 20.40 -4.45
CA GLN A 556 -9.11 19.25 -4.34
C GLN A 556 -8.77 18.15 -5.35
N ILE A 557 -7.65 17.45 -5.12
CA ILE A 557 -7.12 16.39 -6.02
C ILE A 557 -8.17 15.32 -6.34
N GLY A 558 -8.96 14.89 -5.36
CA GLY A 558 -10.01 13.88 -5.59
C GLY A 558 -11.07 14.35 -6.61
N ILE A 559 -11.46 15.61 -6.58
CA ILE A 559 -12.40 16.17 -7.57
C ILE A 559 -11.75 16.27 -8.95
N CYS A 560 -10.45 16.62 -9.01
CA CYS A 560 -9.71 16.58 -10.27
C CYS A 560 -9.69 15.17 -10.87
N LEU A 561 -9.46 14.13 -10.06
CA LEU A 561 -9.49 12.74 -10.51
C LEU A 561 -10.85 12.33 -11.07
N SER A 562 -11.94 12.74 -10.40
CA SER A 562 -13.30 12.52 -10.93
C SER A 562 -13.52 13.23 -12.27
N ALA A 563 -13.05 14.46 -12.41
CA ALA A 563 -13.13 15.22 -13.66
C ALA A 563 -12.39 14.52 -14.81
N GLU A 564 -11.14 14.12 -14.57
CA GLU A 564 -10.31 13.44 -15.56
C GLU A 564 -10.88 12.07 -15.93
N LEU A 565 -11.51 11.36 -14.99
CA LEU A 565 -12.24 10.12 -15.30
C LEU A 565 -13.41 10.36 -16.26
N VAL A 566 -14.20 11.42 -16.04
CA VAL A 566 -15.30 11.79 -16.94
C VAL A 566 -14.75 12.19 -18.32
N LEU A 567 -13.68 12.99 -18.38
CA LEU A 567 -13.00 13.34 -19.63
C LEU A 567 -12.46 12.11 -20.37
N ALA A 568 -11.87 11.14 -19.67
CA ALA A 568 -11.41 9.89 -20.27
C ALA A 568 -12.60 9.11 -20.88
N ARG A 569 -13.75 9.06 -20.19
CA ARG A 569 -14.95 8.38 -20.69
C ARG A 569 -15.59 9.11 -21.87
N ILE A 570 -15.59 10.44 -21.88
CA ILE A 570 -16.00 11.25 -23.05
C ILE A 570 -15.09 10.96 -24.25
N ALA A 571 -13.77 10.91 -24.02
CA ALA A 571 -12.82 10.59 -25.07
C ALA A 571 -13.01 9.17 -25.63
N ILE A 572 -13.36 8.19 -24.78
CA ILE A 572 -13.75 6.84 -25.21
C ILE A 572 -15.01 6.91 -26.06
N LEU A 573 -16.06 7.58 -25.60
CA LEU A 573 -17.34 7.69 -26.33
C LEU A 573 -17.16 8.34 -27.71
N ARG A 574 -16.29 9.34 -27.83
CA ARG A 574 -15.97 10.02 -29.10
C ARG A 574 -14.92 9.31 -29.96
N GLY A 575 -14.17 8.36 -29.41
CA GLY A 575 -12.99 7.78 -30.06
C GLY A 575 -11.83 8.78 -30.23
N ASN A 576 -11.67 9.74 -29.32
CA ASN A 576 -10.61 10.75 -29.38
C ASN A 576 -9.36 10.26 -28.64
N GLU A 577 -8.37 9.76 -29.39
CA GLU A 577 -7.12 9.23 -28.84
C GLU A 577 -6.32 10.26 -28.03
N GLY A 578 -6.22 11.50 -28.53
CA GLY A 578 -5.41 12.55 -27.92
C GLY A 578 -5.94 12.98 -26.55
N SER A 579 -7.25 13.22 -26.47
CA SER A 579 -7.92 13.56 -25.21
C SER A 579 -7.87 12.39 -24.23
N TYR A 580 -8.07 11.15 -24.71
CA TYR A 580 -8.00 9.95 -23.87
C TYR A 580 -6.63 9.81 -23.19
N PHE A 581 -5.54 9.85 -23.96
CA PHE A 581 -4.20 9.71 -23.39
C PHE A 581 -3.80 10.90 -22.50
N THR A 582 -4.37 12.08 -22.73
CA THR A 582 -4.16 13.24 -21.86
C THR A 582 -4.83 13.00 -20.50
N ALA A 583 -6.11 12.62 -20.49
CA ALA A 583 -6.84 12.33 -19.26
C ALA A 583 -6.20 11.18 -18.46
N VAL A 584 -5.82 10.07 -19.12
CA VAL A 584 -5.12 8.95 -18.46
C VAL A 584 -3.79 9.39 -17.86
N ARG A 585 -3.01 10.20 -18.58
CA ARG A 585 -1.73 10.73 -18.06
C ARG A 585 -1.96 11.63 -16.84
N ASN A 586 -3.00 12.47 -16.87
CA ASN A 586 -3.35 13.33 -15.74
C ASN A 586 -3.77 12.50 -14.51
N ILE A 587 -4.62 11.49 -14.69
CA ILE A 587 -5.02 10.54 -13.63
C ILE A 587 -3.79 9.89 -12.99
N GLN A 588 -2.89 9.33 -13.79
CA GLN A 588 -1.67 8.69 -13.30
C GLN A 588 -0.67 9.69 -12.67
N GLY A 589 -0.69 10.95 -13.12
CA GLY A 589 0.16 12.01 -12.61
C GLY A 589 -0.13 12.38 -11.15
N TYR A 590 -1.40 12.32 -10.73
CA TYR A 590 -1.81 12.68 -9.37
C TYR A 590 -1.23 11.79 -8.27
N ASP A 591 -0.78 10.56 -8.60
CA ASP A 591 -0.06 9.68 -7.66
C ASP A 591 1.28 10.30 -7.20
N LYS A 592 1.90 11.14 -8.04
CA LYS A 592 3.16 11.82 -7.73
C LYS A 592 2.97 13.11 -6.93
N GLU A 593 1.79 13.71 -7.01
CA GLU A 593 1.49 15.00 -6.37
C GLU A 593 1.07 14.85 -4.90
N SER A 594 0.72 13.63 -4.46
CA SER A 594 0.20 13.37 -3.12
C SER A 594 0.79 12.11 -2.51
N SER A 595 1.29 12.20 -1.28
CA SER A 595 1.73 11.05 -0.49
C SER A 595 0.58 10.33 0.23
N ASN A 596 -0.67 10.68 -0.09
CA ASN A 596 -1.86 10.16 0.58
C ASN A 596 -2.35 8.85 -0.08
N PRO A 597 -2.33 7.70 0.62
CA PRO A 597 -2.74 6.41 0.07
C PRO A 597 -4.16 6.37 -0.51
N SER A 598 -5.11 7.12 0.04
CA SER A 598 -6.47 7.17 -0.50
C SER A 598 -6.53 7.79 -1.90
N ILE A 599 -5.66 8.76 -2.21
CA ILE A 599 -5.53 9.30 -3.58
C ILE A 599 -4.97 8.23 -4.51
N GLN A 600 -4.00 7.45 -4.03
CA GLN A 600 -3.42 6.35 -4.80
C GLN A 600 -4.45 5.27 -5.14
N HIS A 601 -5.31 4.92 -4.18
CA HIS A 601 -6.43 4.00 -4.42
C HIS A 601 -7.48 4.59 -5.34
N MET A 602 -7.71 5.90 -5.28
CA MET A 602 -8.62 6.59 -6.20
C MET A 602 -8.10 6.59 -7.64
N VAL A 603 -6.79 6.75 -7.86
CA VAL A 603 -6.13 6.58 -9.18
C VAL A 603 -6.34 5.17 -9.72
N GLU A 604 -6.05 4.14 -8.90
CA GLU A 604 -6.31 2.73 -9.24
C GLU A 604 -7.79 2.47 -9.58
N TYR A 605 -8.71 3.09 -8.82
CA TYR A 605 -10.15 2.98 -9.06
C TYR A 605 -10.52 3.63 -10.41
N CYS A 606 -10.06 4.85 -10.69
CA CYS A 606 -10.28 5.50 -12.00
C CYS A 606 -9.75 4.65 -13.16
N MET A 607 -8.53 4.13 -13.04
CA MET A 607 -7.93 3.26 -14.05
C MET A 607 -8.73 1.97 -14.23
N SER A 608 -9.21 1.37 -13.14
CA SER A 608 -10.04 0.17 -13.19
C SER A 608 -11.35 0.44 -13.93
N ILE A 609 -12.05 1.55 -13.66
CA ILE A 609 -13.27 1.94 -14.39
C ILE A 609 -12.98 2.07 -15.89
N ILE A 610 -11.87 2.72 -16.27
CA ILE A 610 -11.44 2.81 -17.67
C ILE A 610 -11.18 1.41 -18.25
N GLY A 611 -10.53 0.53 -17.48
CA GLY A 611 -10.30 -0.87 -17.83
C GLY A 611 -11.59 -1.63 -18.14
N PHE A 612 -12.62 -1.52 -17.29
CA PHE A 612 -13.93 -2.15 -17.53
C PHE A 612 -14.60 -1.59 -18.79
N VAL A 613 -14.66 -0.26 -18.94
CA VAL A 613 -15.29 0.38 -20.10
C VAL A 613 -14.61 -0.02 -21.41
N LEU A 614 -13.29 -0.28 -21.39
CA LEU A 614 -12.54 -0.74 -22.55
C LEU A 614 -12.51 -2.28 -22.69
N GLY A 615 -12.84 -3.02 -21.64
CA GLY A 615 -12.63 -4.47 -21.54
C GLY A 615 -11.14 -4.85 -21.56
N ILE A 616 -10.29 -4.06 -20.89
CA ILE A 616 -8.85 -4.28 -20.73
C ILE A 616 -8.55 -4.56 -19.26
N LYS A 617 -8.13 -5.79 -18.95
CA LYS A 617 -7.89 -6.21 -17.56
C LYS A 617 -6.63 -5.61 -16.95
N ASP A 618 -5.62 -5.28 -17.75
CA ASP A 618 -4.35 -4.71 -17.30
C ASP A 618 -4.48 -3.42 -16.47
N TYR A 619 -5.61 -2.72 -16.57
CA TYR A 619 -5.86 -1.51 -15.80
C TYR A 619 -6.62 -1.76 -14.49
N ILE A 620 -7.14 -2.97 -14.28
CA ILE A 620 -7.97 -3.30 -13.14
C ILE A 620 -7.07 -3.61 -11.95
N ALA A 621 -7.25 -2.87 -10.86
CA ALA A 621 -6.46 -3.06 -9.66
C ALA A 621 -6.79 -4.40 -8.99
N THR A 622 -5.74 -5.06 -8.49
CA THR A 622 -5.81 -6.42 -7.93
C THR A 622 -6.79 -6.52 -6.77
N TRP A 623 -6.94 -5.45 -5.98
CA TRP A 623 -7.81 -5.45 -4.81
C TRP A 623 -9.30 -5.48 -5.15
N PHE A 624 -9.70 -5.34 -6.43
CA PHE A 624 -11.08 -5.57 -6.86
C PHE A 624 -11.46 -7.05 -7.00
N TYR A 625 -10.51 -7.98 -6.99
CA TYR A 625 -10.79 -9.41 -7.22
C TYR A 625 -11.46 -10.10 -6.02
N ASP A 626 -11.34 -9.53 -4.82
CA ASP A 626 -11.95 -10.09 -3.61
C ASP A 626 -12.51 -9.00 -2.68
N MET A 627 -13.60 -9.34 -1.99
CA MET A 627 -14.33 -8.38 -1.17
C MET A 627 -13.58 -7.96 0.11
N GLN A 628 -12.66 -8.80 0.60
CA GLN A 628 -11.91 -8.47 1.82
C GLN A 628 -10.86 -7.40 1.53
N SER A 629 -10.19 -7.49 0.39
CA SER A 629 -9.28 -6.46 -0.11
C SER A 629 -9.99 -5.15 -0.39
N ILE A 630 -11.18 -5.17 -1.01
CA ILE A 630 -12.00 -3.95 -1.19
C ILE A 630 -12.28 -3.27 0.16
N LYS A 631 -12.75 -4.03 1.16
CA LYS A 631 -13.07 -3.50 2.49
C LYS A 631 -11.86 -2.97 3.26
N LYS A 632 -10.68 -3.57 3.05
CA LYS A 632 -9.42 -3.09 3.65
C LYS A 632 -8.87 -1.83 2.97
N THR A 633 -9.15 -1.66 1.68
CA THR A 633 -8.57 -0.59 0.85
C THR A 633 -9.42 0.68 0.86
N LEU A 634 -10.74 0.53 0.83
CA LEU A 634 -11.68 1.64 0.70
C LEU A 634 -12.39 1.96 2.01
N TYR A 635 -12.80 3.22 2.16
CA TYR A 635 -13.71 3.62 3.22
C TYR A 635 -15.06 2.91 3.09
N ALA A 636 -15.64 2.53 4.23
CA ALA A 636 -16.88 1.76 4.28
C ALA A 636 -18.04 2.36 3.46
N PRO A 637 -18.27 3.69 3.41
CA PRO A 637 -19.39 4.27 2.67
C PRO A 637 -19.36 4.03 1.15
N ILE A 638 -18.19 3.72 0.56
CA ILE A 638 -18.05 3.57 -0.89
C ILE A 638 -17.86 2.11 -1.34
N VAL A 639 -17.72 1.18 -0.38
CA VAL A 639 -17.58 -0.25 -0.65
C VAL A 639 -18.71 -0.83 -1.53
N PRO A 640 -20.00 -0.48 -1.34
CA PRO A 640 -21.07 -0.98 -2.21
C PRO A 640 -20.90 -0.62 -3.69
N MET A 641 -20.28 0.54 -3.98
CA MET A 641 -19.99 0.95 -5.36
C MET A 641 -18.83 0.16 -5.95
N ALA A 642 -17.80 -0.11 -5.16
CA ALA A 642 -16.66 -0.91 -5.59
C ALA A 642 -17.05 -2.37 -5.83
N GLN A 643 -18.04 -2.88 -5.09
CA GLN A 643 -18.59 -4.22 -5.30
C GLN A 643 -19.17 -4.39 -6.72
N VAL A 644 -19.70 -3.35 -7.35
CA VAL A 644 -20.18 -3.41 -8.74
C VAL A 644 -19.05 -3.83 -9.68
N LEU A 645 -17.85 -3.29 -9.49
CA LEU A 645 -16.69 -3.63 -10.30
C LEU A 645 -16.20 -5.07 -10.05
N ASN A 646 -16.29 -5.56 -8.81
CA ASN A 646 -16.06 -6.97 -8.51
C ASN A 646 -17.07 -7.88 -9.22
N LEU A 647 -18.35 -7.53 -9.20
CA LEU A 647 -19.39 -8.25 -9.94
C LEU A 647 -19.12 -8.24 -11.45
N TRP A 648 -18.66 -7.11 -11.99
CA TRP A 648 -18.29 -6.99 -13.40
C TRP A 648 -17.10 -7.90 -13.75
N LEU A 649 -16.07 -7.99 -12.89
CA LEU A 649 -14.96 -8.94 -13.05
C LEU A 649 -15.44 -10.39 -13.10
N LEU A 650 -16.30 -10.79 -12.16
CA LEU A 650 -16.84 -12.16 -12.13
C LEU A 650 -17.61 -12.49 -13.41
N LEU A 651 -18.32 -11.52 -13.97
CA LEU A 651 -19.00 -11.66 -15.27
C LEU A 651 -18.00 -11.82 -16.42
N MET A 652 -16.97 -10.96 -16.48
CA MET A 652 -15.90 -11.01 -17.50
C MET A 652 -15.08 -12.33 -17.44
N ASP A 653 -14.86 -12.86 -16.25
CA ASP A 653 -14.14 -14.12 -16.00
C ASP A 653 -15.03 -15.37 -16.14
N LYS A 654 -16.32 -15.19 -16.43
CA LYS A 654 -17.32 -16.27 -16.53
C LYS A 654 -17.49 -17.07 -15.23
N ARG A 655 -17.21 -16.46 -14.07
CA ARG A 655 -17.35 -17.04 -12.72
C ARG A 655 -18.78 -16.88 -12.18
N TYR A 656 -19.75 -17.44 -12.91
CA TYR A 656 -21.17 -17.14 -12.71
C TYR A 656 -21.75 -17.60 -11.37
N ASN A 657 -21.27 -18.71 -10.81
CA ASN A 657 -21.75 -19.20 -9.50
C ASN A 657 -21.37 -18.24 -8.38
N GLU A 658 -20.14 -17.73 -8.42
CA GLU A 658 -19.65 -16.74 -7.46
C GLU A 658 -20.39 -15.42 -7.61
N PHE A 659 -20.65 -15.00 -8.86
CA PHE A 659 -21.49 -13.83 -9.13
C PHE A 659 -22.89 -13.97 -8.50
N TYR A 660 -23.56 -15.12 -8.67
CA TYR A 660 -24.88 -15.35 -8.07
C TYR A 660 -24.83 -15.36 -6.55
N ALA A 661 -23.80 -15.96 -5.95
CA ALA A 661 -23.61 -15.96 -4.50
C ALA A 661 -23.41 -14.53 -3.97
N ALA A 662 -22.56 -13.73 -4.63
CA ALA A 662 -22.32 -12.33 -4.27
C ALA A 662 -23.59 -11.47 -4.38
N CYS A 663 -24.38 -11.69 -5.44
CA CYS A 663 -25.67 -11.01 -5.63
C CYS A 663 -26.68 -11.31 -4.50
N ARG A 664 -26.79 -12.59 -4.09
CA ARG A 664 -27.68 -12.99 -2.99
C ARG A 664 -27.21 -12.42 -1.66
N PHE A 665 -25.91 -12.54 -1.39
CA PHE A 665 -25.32 -11.99 -0.17
C PHE A 665 -25.53 -10.47 -0.04
N ALA A 666 -25.43 -9.72 -1.14
CA ALA A 666 -25.73 -8.29 -1.16
C ALA A 666 -27.21 -7.99 -0.82
N MET A 667 -28.14 -8.83 -1.26
CA MET A 667 -29.56 -8.71 -0.91
C MET A 667 -29.80 -9.07 0.57
N ASP A 668 -29.12 -10.08 1.11
CA ASP A 668 -29.24 -10.50 2.52
C ASP A 668 -28.62 -9.47 3.49
N THR A 669 -27.56 -8.78 3.06
CA THR A 669 -26.88 -7.71 3.80
C THR A 669 -27.43 -6.30 3.52
N SER A 670 -28.45 -6.18 2.67
CA SER A 670 -29.15 -4.91 2.40
C SER A 670 -29.90 -4.34 3.61
N SER A 671 -29.91 -5.08 4.72
CA SER A 671 -30.20 -4.56 6.06
C SER A 671 -29.09 -3.60 6.51
N ASN A 672 -29.06 -2.41 5.90
CA ASN A 672 -28.23 -1.29 6.33
C ASN A 672 -28.36 -1.09 7.85
N MET A 673 -27.29 -1.30 8.62
CA MET A 673 -27.28 -1.01 10.06
C MET A 673 -27.64 0.45 10.38
N THR A 674 -27.54 1.37 9.42
CA THR A 674 -27.90 2.78 9.55
C THR A 674 -29.23 3.17 8.89
N GLY A 675 -29.87 2.29 8.12
CA GLY A 675 -31.18 2.49 7.45
C GLY A 675 -31.29 3.60 6.40
N ASN A 676 -30.47 4.65 6.45
CA ASN A 676 -30.66 5.91 5.70
C ASN A 676 -29.85 6.02 4.39
N ILE A 677 -28.74 5.30 4.26
CA ILE A 677 -27.86 5.39 3.08
C ILE A 677 -28.45 4.54 1.95
N LYS A 678 -28.82 5.17 0.84
CA LYS A 678 -29.45 4.49 -0.30
C LYS A 678 -28.54 4.55 -1.52
N PHE A 679 -28.37 3.45 -2.22
CA PHE A 679 -27.56 3.40 -3.43
C PHE A 679 -28.35 2.72 -4.54
N ILE A 680 -28.72 3.47 -5.57
CA ILE A 680 -29.51 2.92 -6.69
C ILE A 680 -28.63 2.42 -7.83
N MET A 681 -27.47 3.04 -8.05
CA MET A 681 -26.54 2.67 -9.11
C MET A 681 -26.07 1.20 -9.02
N PRO A 682 -25.68 0.65 -7.84
CA PRO A 682 -25.31 -0.76 -7.72
C PRO A 682 -26.46 -1.72 -8.06
N GLN A 683 -27.68 -1.37 -7.65
CA GLN A 683 -28.87 -2.17 -7.96
C GLN A 683 -29.13 -2.22 -9.46
N MET A 684 -29.03 -1.08 -10.14
CA MET A 684 -29.16 -1.00 -11.60
C MET A 684 -28.11 -1.85 -12.32
N TYR A 685 -26.82 -1.71 -11.99
CA TYR A 685 -25.76 -2.55 -12.60
C TYR A 685 -25.96 -4.04 -12.32
N GLN A 686 -26.37 -4.40 -11.10
CA GLN A 686 -26.65 -5.79 -10.75
C GLN A 686 -27.78 -6.37 -11.63
N LEU A 687 -28.84 -5.61 -11.87
CA LEU A 687 -29.94 -6.01 -12.76
C LEU A 687 -29.48 -6.14 -14.22
N ILE A 688 -28.67 -5.20 -14.72
CA ILE A 688 -28.07 -5.28 -16.05
C ILE A 688 -27.25 -6.57 -16.18
N PHE A 689 -26.34 -6.85 -15.25
CA PHE A 689 -25.49 -8.04 -15.27
C PHE A 689 -26.31 -9.33 -15.15
N LEU A 690 -27.36 -9.35 -14.30
CA LEU A 690 -28.27 -10.48 -14.21
C LEU A 690 -29.01 -10.74 -15.52
N ALA A 691 -29.47 -9.69 -16.21
CA ALA A 691 -30.09 -9.82 -17.53
C ALA A 691 -29.13 -10.48 -18.53
N ILE A 692 -27.92 -9.93 -18.66
CA ILE A 692 -26.87 -10.46 -19.56
C ILE A 692 -26.60 -11.94 -19.27
N LEU A 693 -26.44 -12.29 -18.00
CA LEU A 693 -26.15 -13.65 -17.57
C LEU A 693 -27.30 -14.62 -17.88
N LYS A 694 -28.55 -14.22 -17.65
CA LYS A 694 -29.73 -15.06 -17.94
C LYS A 694 -29.86 -15.31 -19.44
N ARG A 695 -29.61 -14.30 -20.29
CA ARG A 695 -29.55 -14.47 -21.74
C ARG A 695 -28.45 -15.45 -22.15
N ASN A 696 -27.24 -15.30 -21.63
CA ASN A 696 -26.12 -16.20 -21.94
C ASN A 696 -26.41 -17.66 -21.58
N ASN A 697 -27.32 -17.90 -20.62
CA ASN A 697 -27.80 -19.22 -20.22
C ASN A 697 -29.10 -19.66 -20.94
N GLY A 698 -29.55 -18.95 -21.97
CA GLY A 698 -30.75 -19.28 -22.76
C GLY A 698 -32.08 -18.96 -22.08
N LYS A 699 -32.08 -18.24 -20.95
CA LYS A 699 -33.27 -17.91 -20.15
C LYS A 699 -33.84 -16.54 -20.52
N GLN A 700 -34.40 -16.45 -21.73
CA GLN A 700 -34.81 -15.15 -22.32
C GLN A 700 -35.87 -14.41 -21.49
N LEU A 701 -36.89 -15.10 -20.96
CA LEU A 701 -37.94 -14.46 -20.15
C LEU A 701 -37.42 -13.86 -18.84
N GLU A 702 -36.56 -14.60 -18.12
CA GLU A 702 -35.92 -14.10 -16.90
C GLU A 702 -34.98 -12.93 -17.21
N SER A 703 -34.23 -13.01 -18.31
CA SER A 703 -33.37 -11.91 -18.78
C SER A 703 -34.15 -10.62 -18.99
N TRP A 704 -35.29 -10.72 -19.67
CA TRP A 704 -36.14 -9.56 -19.96
C TRP A 704 -36.75 -8.94 -18.72
N LYS A 705 -37.11 -9.77 -17.74
CA LYS A 705 -37.59 -9.27 -16.44
C LYS A 705 -36.56 -8.36 -15.78
N TYR A 706 -35.31 -8.82 -15.64
CA TYR A 706 -34.25 -8.02 -15.02
C TYR A 706 -33.92 -6.75 -15.82
N LEU A 707 -33.90 -6.84 -17.15
CA LEU A 707 -33.62 -5.67 -17.99
C LEU A 707 -34.73 -4.61 -17.89
N ARG A 708 -36.00 -5.04 -17.79
CA ARG A 708 -37.11 -4.12 -17.54
C ARG A 708 -36.99 -3.44 -16.18
N GLU A 709 -36.68 -4.19 -15.12
CA GLU A 709 -36.45 -3.61 -13.79
C GLU A 709 -35.28 -2.61 -13.80
N ALA A 710 -34.22 -2.87 -14.59
CA ALA A 710 -33.14 -1.90 -14.78
C ALA A 710 -33.60 -0.63 -15.51
N PHE A 711 -34.46 -0.75 -16.53
CA PHE A 711 -35.04 0.39 -17.22
C PHE A 711 -35.99 1.21 -16.34
N ASP A 712 -36.78 0.56 -15.50
CA ASP A 712 -37.67 1.23 -14.55
C ASP A 712 -36.88 2.12 -13.56
N ILE A 713 -35.63 1.76 -13.27
CA ILE A 713 -34.71 2.59 -12.47
C ILE A 713 -34.11 3.74 -13.30
N ALA A 714 -33.65 3.45 -14.51
CA ALA A 714 -32.72 4.33 -15.23
C ALA A 714 -33.41 5.34 -16.15
N LEU A 715 -34.49 4.94 -16.83
CA LEU A 715 -35.15 5.76 -17.85
C LEU A 715 -35.79 7.04 -17.29
N PRO A 716 -36.42 7.05 -16.08
CA PRO A 716 -37.01 8.28 -15.54
C PRO A 716 -36.01 9.42 -15.34
N ASP A 717 -34.74 9.10 -15.05
CA ASP A 717 -33.65 10.08 -14.90
C ASP A 717 -32.74 10.16 -16.15
N GLN A 718 -33.11 9.48 -17.23
CA GLN A 718 -32.41 9.44 -18.52
C GLN A 718 -30.98 8.87 -18.43
N ILE A 719 -30.76 7.87 -17.58
CA ILE A 719 -29.46 7.21 -17.42
C ILE A 719 -29.32 6.10 -18.46
N TYR A 720 -28.58 6.38 -19.54
CA TYR A 720 -28.48 5.51 -20.72
C TYR A 720 -27.12 4.84 -20.89
N LEU A 721 -26.04 5.57 -20.61
CA LEU A 721 -24.67 5.13 -20.89
C LEU A 721 -24.29 3.77 -20.27
N PRO A 722 -24.71 3.41 -19.03
CA PRO A 722 -24.42 2.09 -18.46
C PRO A 722 -24.90 0.93 -19.34
N PHE A 723 -26.05 1.09 -20.00
CA PHE A 723 -26.56 0.09 -20.95
C PHE A 723 -25.74 0.08 -22.25
N ALA A 724 -25.39 1.27 -22.76
CA ALA A 724 -24.62 1.42 -23.99
C ALA A 724 -23.18 0.89 -23.89
N GLN A 725 -22.63 0.77 -22.68
CA GLN A 725 -21.30 0.20 -22.42
C GLN A 725 -21.26 -1.33 -22.55
N GLU A 726 -22.41 -1.99 -22.50
CA GLU A 726 -22.51 -3.45 -22.61
C GLU A 726 -22.62 -3.88 -24.08
N GLU A 727 -21.64 -4.65 -24.58
CA GLU A 727 -21.55 -5.06 -26.00
C GLU A 727 -22.82 -5.77 -26.50
N CYS A 728 -23.48 -6.53 -25.63
CA CYS A 728 -24.68 -7.27 -25.98
C CYS A 728 -25.96 -6.40 -26.02
N MET A 729 -25.93 -5.18 -25.49
CA MET A 729 -27.13 -4.35 -25.31
C MET A 729 -27.81 -4.00 -26.63
N LYS A 730 -27.03 -3.67 -27.67
CA LYS A 730 -27.60 -3.40 -29.00
C LYS A 730 -28.45 -4.57 -29.52
N TYR A 731 -28.01 -5.80 -29.28
CA TYR A 731 -28.76 -6.98 -29.69
C TYR A 731 -30.04 -7.16 -28.87
N PHE A 732 -30.02 -6.84 -27.57
CA PHE A 732 -31.25 -6.78 -26.76
C PHE A 732 -32.24 -5.79 -27.37
N LEU A 733 -31.81 -4.57 -27.64
CA LEU A 733 -32.70 -3.51 -28.12
C LEU A 733 -33.27 -3.81 -29.52
N ASN A 734 -32.48 -4.42 -30.40
CA ASN A 734 -32.94 -4.81 -31.74
C ASN A 734 -33.99 -5.93 -31.71
N GLU A 735 -33.92 -6.86 -30.76
CA GLU A 735 -34.93 -7.92 -30.60
C GLU A 735 -36.30 -7.38 -30.17
N LEU A 736 -36.35 -6.23 -29.49
CA LEU A 736 -37.60 -5.60 -29.06
C LEU A 736 -38.38 -4.98 -30.22
N GLY A 737 -37.72 -4.64 -31.33
CA GLY A 737 -38.35 -4.01 -32.50
C GLY A 737 -39.10 -2.69 -32.21
N SER A 738 -38.90 -2.08 -31.04
CA SER A 738 -39.56 -0.82 -30.64
C SER A 738 -38.76 0.39 -31.08
N THR A 739 -39.46 1.42 -31.58
CA THR A 739 -38.91 2.74 -31.90
C THR A 739 -38.45 3.52 -30.67
N ASP A 740 -38.91 3.14 -29.47
CA ASP A 740 -38.68 3.87 -28.22
C ASP A 740 -37.20 3.90 -27.79
N PHE A 741 -36.37 2.97 -28.31
CA PHE A 741 -34.96 2.85 -27.94
C PHE A 741 -33.97 3.36 -29.00
N THR A 742 -34.44 4.08 -30.03
CA THR A 742 -33.60 4.56 -31.14
C THR A 742 -32.39 5.37 -30.66
N PHE A 743 -32.59 6.25 -29.67
CA PHE A 743 -31.52 7.02 -29.06
C PHE A 743 -30.47 6.12 -28.38
N LEU A 744 -30.92 5.17 -27.55
CA LEU A 744 -30.03 4.26 -26.83
C LEU A 744 -29.25 3.35 -27.80
N ILE A 745 -29.88 2.87 -28.88
CA ILE A 745 -29.21 2.12 -29.94
C ILE A 745 -28.09 2.95 -30.57
N THR A 746 -28.37 4.22 -30.90
CA THR A 746 -27.37 5.15 -31.45
C THR A 746 -26.21 5.36 -30.46
N LEU A 747 -26.51 5.49 -29.17
CA LEU A 747 -25.51 5.61 -28.13
C LEU A 747 -24.65 4.34 -28.00
N CYS A 748 -25.24 3.15 -28.09
CA CYS A 748 -24.51 1.87 -28.13
C CYS A 748 -23.51 1.85 -29.30
N GLU A 749 -23.93 2.30 -30.50
CA GLU A 749 -23.06 2.35 -31.67
C GLU A 749 -21.89 3.32 -31.50
N ARG A 750 -22.16 4.51 -30.96
CA ARG A 750 -21.14 5.51 -30.67
C ARG A 750 -20.13 4.99 -29.65
N GLN A 751 -20.61 4.40 -28.55
CA GLN A 751 -19.78 3.80 -27.51
C GLN A 751 -18.92 2.66 -28.04
N GLN A 752 -19.49 1.73 -28.82
CA GLN A 752 -18.76 0.62 -29.41
C GLN A 752 -17.66 1.12 -30.36
N LYS A 753 -18.01 2.02 -31.29
CA LYS A 753 -17.06 2.60 -32.26
C LYS A 753 -15.91 3.31 -31.55
N GLY A 754 -16.21 4.14 -30.56
CA GLY A 754 -15.22 4.88 -29.81
C GLY A 754 -14.30 3.98 -28.98
N ARG A 755 -14.87 2.97 -28.31
CA ARG A 755 -14.12 1.92 -27.61
C ARG A 755 -13.14 1.19 -28.53
N ASP A 756 -13.58 0.78 -29.72
CA ASP A 756 -12.73 0.06 -30.67
C ASP A 756 -11.55 0.92 -31.15
N VAL A 757 -11.78 2.21 -31.41
CA VAL A 757 -10.71 3.18 -31.75
C VAL A 757 -9.69 3.28 -30.61
N ILE A 758 -10.14 3.50 -29.37
CA ILE A 758 -9.24 3.63 -28.22
C ILE A 758 -8.49 2.33 -27.92
N ARG A 759 -9.15 1.17 -27.96
CA ARG A 759 -8.48 -0.13 -27.78
C ARG A 759 -7.37 -0.33 -28.80
N LYS A 760 -7.65 -0.01 -30.07
CA LYS A 760 -6.65 -0.06 -31.14
C LYS A 760 -5.50 0.89 -30.87
N ALA A 761 -5.77 2.11 -30.42
CA ALA A 761 -4.72 3.09 -30.07
C ALA A 761 -3.84 2.64 -28.88
N ILE A 762 -4.42 1.99 -27.88
CA ILE A 762 -3.68 1.42 -26.74
C ILE A 762 -2.77 0.28 -27.21
N LEU A 763 -3.31 -0.66 -27.99
CA LEU A 763 -2.52 -1.73 -28.61
C LEU A 763 -1.37 -1.12 -29.44
N HIS A 764 -1.67 -0.10 -30.23
CA HIS A 764 -0.67 0.60 -31.03
C HIS A 764 0.46 1.23 -30.21
N LYS A 765 0.17 1.77 -29.02
CA LYS A 765 1.19 2.33 -28.11
C LYS A 765 1.97 1.27 -27.35
N LYS A 766 1.33 0.15 -26.99
CA LYS A 766 2.00 -0.99 -26.34
C LYS A 766 2.82 -1.83 -27.33
N SER A 767 2.56 -1.68 -28.63
CA SER A 767 3.23 -2.43 -29.69
C SER A 767 4.74 -2.16 -29.71
N PRO A 768 5.58 -3.20 -29.75
CA PRO A 768 7.01 -3.04 -30.01
C PRO A 768 7.28 -2.68 -31.49
N LEU A 769 6.27 -2.73 -32.35
CA LEU A 769 6.37 -2.44 -33.78
C LEU A 769 6.24 -0.95 -34.08
N THR A 770 7.08 -0.45 -34.98
CA THR A 770 6.91 0.86 -35.58
C THR A 770 5.64 0.90 -36.45
N PRO A 771 5.06 2.08 -36.74
CA PRO A 771 3.87 2.20 -37.57
C PRO A 771 3.99 1.49 -38.94
N ARG A 772 5.17 1.55 -39.57
CA ARG A 772 5.43 0.93 -40.87
C ARG A 772 5.59 -0.59 -40.79
N GLU A 773 6.24 -1.09 -39.74
CA GLU A 773 6.33 -2.53 -39.46
C GLU A 773 4.95 -3.14 -39.22
N ARG A 774 4.10 -2.46 -38.44
CA ARG A 774 2.73 -2.91 -38.17
C ARG A 774 1.85 -2.88 -39.42
N GLU A 775 1.93 -1.82 -40.24
CA GLU A 775 1.18 -1.74 -41.50
C GLU A 775 1.50 -2.94 -42.41
N ILE A 776 2.78 -3.26 -42.57
CA ILE A 776 3.23 -4.44 -43.31
C ILE A 776 2.76 -5.74 -42.65
N ALA A 777 2.83 -5.83 -41.32
CA ALA A 777 2.39 -7.01 -40.57
C ALA A 777 0.88 -7.25 -40.64
N LEU A 778 0.05 -6.19 -40.62
CA LEU A 778 -1.41 -6.28 -40.77
C LEU A 778 -1.81 -6.71 -42.18
N LEU A 779 -1.22 -6.12 -43.22
CA LEU A 779 -1.46 -6.57 -44.60
C LEU A 779 -1.00 -8.02 -44.82
N PHE A 780 0.08 -8.41 -44.14
CA PHE A 780 0.53 -9.80 -44.12
C PHE A 780 -0.36 -10.70 -43.25
N LYS A 781 -1.07 -10.18 -42.25
CA LYS A 781 -2.12 -10.92 -41.50
C LYS A 781 -3.36 -11.14 -42.39
N ASP A 782 -3.70 -10.16 -43.23
CA ASP A 782 -4.79 -10.17 -44.23
C ASP A 782 -4.50 -11.01 -45.49
N ARG A 783 -3.61 -12.00 -45.38
CA ARG A 783 -3.28 -12.96 -46.45
C ARG A 783 -2.62 -12.38 -47.72
N MET A 784 -2.30 -11.08 -47.79
CA MET A 784 -1.56 -10.53 -48.93
C MET A 784 -0.15 -11.11 -49.03
N SER A 785 0.33 -11.35 -50.24
CA SER A 785 1.70 -11.77 -50.55
C SER A 785 2.68 -10.61 -50.41
N ARG A 786 3.98 -10.92 -50.27
CA ARG A 786 5.02 -9.89 -50.13
C ARG A 786 5.03 -8.91 -51.31
N LYS A 787 4.80 -9.43 -52.53
CA LYS A 787 4.69 -8.65 -53.75
C LYS A 787 3.46 -7.73 -53.74
N GLU A 788 2.28 -8.23 -53.36
CA GLU A 788 1.07 -7.40 -53.27
C GLU A 788 1.19 -6.30 -52.21
N ILE A 789 1.88 -6.57 -51.10
CA ILE A 789 2.16 -5.56 -50.07
C ILE A 789 3.14 -4.52 -50.60
N ALA A 790 4.19 -4.95 -51.30
CA ALA A 790 5.19 -4.08 -51.90
C ALA A 790 4.54 -3.11 -52.91
N ASP A 791 3.68 -3.63 -53.79
CA ASP A 791 2.93 -2.85 -54.77
C ASP A 791 1.95 -1.89 -54.10
N LYS A 792 1.22 -2.34 -53.07
CA LYS A 792 0.23 -1.52 -52.34
C LYS A 792 0.87 -0.38 -51.55
N LEU A 793 2.06 -0.61 -51.01
CA LEU A 793 2.77 0.35 -50.16
C LEU A 793 3.87 1.14 -50.90
N TYR A 794 4.00 0.94 -52.22
CA TYR A 794 5.02 1.55 -53.09
C TYR A 794 6.46 1.38 -52.57
N ILE A 795 6.82 0.16 -52.17
CA ILE A 795 8.16 -0.21 -51.67
C ILE A 795 8.67 -1.47 -52.35
N SER A 796 9.95 -1.80 -52.18
CA SER A 796 10.50 -3.04 -52.75
C SER A 796 10.05 -4.29 -51.98
N GLU A 797 9.92 -5.44 -52.67
CA GLU A 797 9.59 -6.72 -52.04
C GLU A 797 10.64 -7.15 -50.99
N GLU A 798 11.92 -6.81 -51.21
CA GLU A 798 12.98 -7.08 -50.25
C GLU A 798 12.82 -6.24 -48.97
N THR A 799 12.32 -5.00 -49.09
CA THR A 799 11.96 -4.15 -47.94
C THR A 799 10.80 -4.75 -47.14
N VAL A 800 9.78 -5.30 -47.79
CA VAL A 800 8.68 -6.02 -47.10
C VAL A 800 9.22 -7.22 -46.34
N LYS A 801 10.10 -8.00 -46.97
CA LYS A 801 10.73 -9.19 -46.37
C LYS A 801 11.64 -8.85 -45.19
N SER A 802 12.48 -7.82 -45.29
CA SER A 802 13.35 -7.39 -44.19
C SER A 802 12.52 -6.86 -43.01
N THR A 803 11.46 -6.11 -43.30
CA THR A 803 10.53 -5.60 -42.28
C THR A 803 9.80 -6.74 -41.57
N LEU A 804 9.29 -7.75 -42.30
CA LEU A 804 8.65 -8.91 -41.68
C LEU A 804 9.61 -9.71 -40.78
N LYS A 805 10.90 -9.76 -41.13
CA LYS A 805 11.92 -10.38 -40.27
C LYS A 805 12.12 -9.59 -38.97
N ALA A 806 12.12 -8.26 -39.04
CA ALA A 806 12.17 -7.40 -37.85
C ALA A 806 10.90 -7.54 -36.99
N VAL A 807 9.72 -7.61 -37.63
CA VAL A 807 8.44 -7.88 -36.95
C VAL A 807 8.48 -9.21 -36.19
N TYR A 808 8.96 -10.28 -36.84
CA TYR A 808 9.09 -11.60 -36.21
C TYR A 808 10.03 -11.58 -35.02
N SER A 809 11.16 -10.88 -35.14
CA SER A 809 12.08 -10.71 -34.02
C SER A 809 11.48 -9.93 -32.86
N LYS A 810 10.78 -8.82 -33.13
CA LYS A 810 10.20 -7.92 -32.11
C LYS A 810 8.99 -8.53 -31.40
N LEU A 811 8.24 -9.40 -32.07
CA LEU A 811 7.09 -10.09 -31.50
C LEU A 811 7.44 -11.49 -30.94
N GLU A 812 8.70 -11.90 -31.05
CA GLU A 812 9.21 -13.23 -30.68
C GLU A 812 8.39 -14.38 -31.31
N ILE A 813 8.19 -14.29 -32.62
CA ILE A 813 7.45 -15.29 -33.40
C ILE A 813 8.28 -15.77 -34.59
N HIS A 814 7.99 -16.98 -35.07
CA HIS A 814 8.73 -17.63 -36.14
C HIS A 814 7.90 -17.92 -37.39
N SER A 815 6.59 -17.68 -37.34
CA SER A 815 5.69 -18.01 -38.45
C SER A 815 4.56 -17.00 -38.65
N ARG A 816 4.03 -16.95 -39.89
CA ARG A 816 2.80 -16.19 -40.20
C ARG A 816 1.61 -16.69 -39.39
N ARG A 817 1.63 -17.98 -39.01
CA ARG A 817 0.57 -18.59 -38.19
C ARG A 817 0.58 -18.03 -36.77
N GLU A 818 1.76 -17.85 -36.19
CA GLU A 818 1.91 -17.17 -34.88
C GLU A 818 1.61 -15.67 -34.96
N LEU A 819 1.95 -15.01 -36.07
CA LEU A 819 1.56 -13.61 -36.32
C LEU A 819 0.02 -13.44 -36.28
N ASN A 820 -0.72 -14.44 -36.77
CA ASN A 820 -2.19 -14.39 -36.74
C ASN A 820 -2.76 -14.48 -35.32
N THR A 821 -2.02 -15.06 -34.37
CA THR A 821 -2.43 -15.24 -32.97
C THR A 821 -1.99 -14.13 -32.02
N LYS A 822 -1.14 -13.20 -32.49
CA LYS A 822 -0.66 -12.05 -31.71
C LYS A 822 -1.44 -10.78 -32.08
N ASP A 823 -1.75 -9.99 -31.06
CA ASP A 823 -2.28 -8.63 -31.19
C ASP A 823 -1.15 -7.62 -30.95
N PHE A 824 -0.99 -6.64 -31.85
CA PHE A 824 0.11 -5.68 -31.89
C PHE A 824 -0.26 -4.41 -32.67
#